data_AF-A0AA96WGD0-F1
#
_entry.id   AF-A0AA96WGD0-F1
#
_cell.length_a   1.000
_cell.length_b   1.000
_cell.length_c   1.000
_cell.angle_alpha   90.00
_cell.angle_beta   90.00
_cell.angle_gamma   90.00
#
_symmetry.space_group_name_H-M   'P 1'
#
loop_
_entity.id
_entity.type
_entity.pdbx_description
1 polymer ?
#
loop_
_entity_poly.entity_id
_entity_poly.type
_entity_poly.pdbx_seq_one_letter_code
_entity_poly.pdbx_strand_id
1 'polypeptide(L)'
;MTFHQGFSLILIDSAVQDHQHLISGVHPGYEVHVLNSAEDGVAQITRILTQRHDLESIHIVAHGQPGTLKLGTTQLNLTTLSHYASRIRSWAQALKQQATILLYGCEVAAHQPGQALIQQIRKLTGAEIAASTHRIGNTRPGGNWILDVATGSVKHDLPFQPQVLATYPHALAVLVNETFRNGTVAATPWLFGTGTATSANPFLTAGSNPTPAPGGLPGGTTALDAEGGGALRLTNNSTDQAAFVIYNNAIPSNAGLTITFDFFAYSGQGTNGARAGGDGISFFLIDGAQSPTVAGAFGGSLGYAQKQVDGIDGIAGGYLGIGLDEFGNFSNPSDFAGGPQQREGGPGEVPDSISIRGRGSGQTGYAFIAGSGSLSPGIDNVAATTREAAARRARVDITPTGVLSVKVDLNYDGDFLDPGETPIETNNLDIIAANGGSIPSTFKFGFASSTGDATNIHEVRNLVISSFSTPPIVTDAAISVSPNSTVNVTGLSGTDAETTIASFTIVSIPDSAQGTLFLGNPLTGGTPVTAGQVLTPEQLPLLFFQAQPGFTGGSFTYRATDTDGDATQTPGTVTLSLSTNQPPSLANATVDVTPGTPVNIPTLPATDPDGTIASFTIVTLPAADQGTLFLGNPAAGGVPVTLGQILTPTQLGQLFFQPTPNFTGGSFTYTATDNAGTVGATPATVTLNRISNQPPTLPNDTSTPLTPTGPTNLTGLGGSDPDGSISGYVISVIPPANQGTLFLGDPASGGTPVTAGQRITPDQINQIFFRPGAGFTNTSFTYAAIDDRGALSNPRTVTLSNSTGGGVPDTANCRPGRNLRGTNGNDTLVGGPGSDRLRGLDGNDVLRGRGCNDRLDGGRGRDQLFGGNDNDILRGQQGNDRLDGGRGIDLLNGGLGRDRINGRLGNDTIFGRRGDDIINGNGNSDTILGGRGRDRIKGGNGRDFIEGNQGNDRLDGGKGDDVLNGGLQNDRLSGRSGQDLLIGGRGNDRLRGGSQSDTLSGGLGRDTLVGGGGDDLLIGGGGIDRFVYRNPRHGSDTIADFEQQDLIVVSRIFARDNYSESRRFERYIRLVQAGADTLVRIDANGNRPGGFTNLALLSNVNASSLTADNFVVS
;
A
#
# COMPACT_ATOMS: atom_id res chain seq x y z
N MET A 1 8.87 -25.30 -27.15
CA MET A 1 9.00 -25.73 -25.75
C MET A 1 9.45 -24.53 -24.96
N THR A 2 8.51 -23.83 -24.34
CA THR A 2 8.78 -22.70 -23.44
C THR A 2 8.64 -23.23 -22.02
N PHE A 3 9.72 -23.17 -21.24
CA PHE A 3 9.72 -23.53 -19.82
C PHE A 3 8.83 -22.53 -19.07
N HIS A 4 7.83 -23.02 -18.35
CA HIS A 4 7.11 -22.25 -17.34
C HIS A 4 8.11 -21.91 -16.22
N GLN A 5 8.49 -20.64 -16.08
CA GLN A 5 9.24 -20.17 -14.90
C GLN A 5 8.30 -20.16 -13.69
N GLY A 6 8.79 -20.64 -12.54
CA GLY A 6 8.04 -20.67 -11.28
C GLY A 6 7.74 -19.27 -10.75
N PHE A 7 6.64 -19.15 -10.00
CA PHE A 7 6.17 -17.89 -9.43
C PHE A 7 6.67 -17.74 -7.99
N SER A 8 7.28 -16.59 -7.68
CA SER A 8 7.70 -16.20 -6.33
C SER A 8 6.95 -14.95 -5.88
N LEU A 9 6.60 -14.90 -4.60
CA LEU A 9 5.77 -13.85 -4.02
C LEU A 9 6.57 -13.06 -2.97
N ILE A 10 6.50 -11.73 -3.03
CA ILE A 10 6.96 -10.81 -1.99
C ILE A 10 5.75 -10.16 -1.32
N LEU A 11 5.76 -10.19 0.00
CA LEU A 11 4.78 -9.56 0.88
C LEU A 11 5.54 -8.56 1.75
N ILE A 12 5.24 -7.27 1.61
CA ILE A 12 5.91 -6.21 2.37
C ILE A 12 4.86 -5.51 3.24
N ASP A 13 5.06 -5.53 4.55
CA ASP A 13 4.20 -4.80 5.48
C ASP A 13 4.37 -3.29 5.28
N SER A 14 3.28 -2.53 5.11
CA SER A 14 3.36 -1.08 4.93
C SER A 14 3.88 -0.33 6.16
N ALA A 15 3.92 -0.98 7.33
CA ALA A 15 4.61 -0.47 8.52
C ALA A 15 6.13 -0.45 8.34
N VAL A 16 6.68 -1.24 7.41
CA VAL A 16 8.10 -1.18 7.05
C VAL A 16 8.39 0.20 6.48
N GLN A 17 9.28 0.92 7.17
CA GLN A 17 9.70 2.26 6.78
C GLN A 17 10.29 2.22 5.37
N ASP A 18 9.83 3.15 4.53
CA ASP A 18 10.23 3.23 3.10
C ASP A 18 10.09 1.90 2.34
N HIS A 19 8.98 1.19 2.58
CA HIS A 19 8.67 -0.03 1.85
C HIS A 19 8.61 0.19 0.32
N GLN A 20 8.31 1.42 -0.15
CA GLN A 20 8.31 1.77 -1.58
C GLN A 20 9.70 1.67 -2.20
N HIS A 21 10.76 2.06 -1.48
CA HIS A 21 12.14 1.85 -1.94
C HIS A 21 12.46 0.37 -2.10
N LEU A 22 12.07 -0.49 -1.15
CA LEU A 22 12.23 -1.94 -1.28
C LEU A 22 11.46 -2.51 -2.48
N ILE A 23 10.22 -2.06 -2.70
CA ILE A 23 9.39 -2.45 -3.86
C ILE A 23 10.10 -2.10 -5.18
N SER A 24 10.73 -0.91 -5.26
CA SER A 24 11.43 -0.46 -6.46
C SER A 24 12.61 -1.36 -6.86
N GLY A 25 13.18 -2.11 -5.89
CA GLY A 25 14.28 -3.02 -6.11
C GLY A 25 13.89 -4.47 -6.34
N VAL A 26 12.61 -4.81 -6.35
CA VAL A 26 12.19 -6.20 -6.54
C VAL A 26 12.59 -6.69 -7.94
N HIS A 27 13.24 -7.85 -8.02
CA HIS A 27 13.64 -8.43 -9.31
C HIS A 27 12.40 -8.75 -10.19
N PRO A 28 12.50 -8.56 -11.53
CA PRO A 28 11.44 -9.00 -12.45
C PRO A 28 11.16 -10.50 -12.30
N GLY A 29 9.90 -10.88 -12.12
CA GLY A 29 9.47 -12.27 -11.89
C GLY A 29 8.92 -12.54 -10.49
N TYR A 30 9.02 -11.59 -9.57
CA TYR A 30 8.32 -11.61 -8.30
C TYR A 30 6.99 -10.85 -8.39
N GLU A 31 5.96 -11.44 -7.81
CA GLU A 31 4.72 -10.71 -7.54
C GLU A 31 4.85 -9.97 -6.20
N VAL A 32 4.45 -8.70 -6.14
CA VAL A 32 4.60 -7.85 -4.95
C VAL A 32 3.25 -7.46 -4.39
N HIS A 33 3.04 -7.69 -3.09
CA HIS A 33 1.88 -7.21 -2.35
C HIS A 33 2.32 -6.40 -1.14
N VAL A 34 1.64 -5.28 -0.93
CA VAL A 34 1.82 -4.45 0.27
C VAL A 34 0.71 -4.79 1.26
N LEU A 35 1.07 -5.25 2.45
CA LEU A 35 0.11 -5.50 3.52
C LEU A 35 -0.24 -4.16 4.17
N ASN A 36 -1.52 -3.92 4.43
CA ASN A 36 -1.99 -2.79 5.21
C ASN A 36 -1.62 -2.99 6.68
N SER A 37 -0.83 -2.07 7.23
CA SER A 37 -0.37 -2.13 8.61
C SER A 37 -1.47 -1.99 9.66
N ALA A 38 -2.65 -1.48 9.28
CA ALA A 38 -3.82 -1.33 10.15
C ALA A 38 -4.71 -2.58 10.22
N GLU A 39 -4.42 -3.63 9.44
CA GLU A 39 -5.21 -4.86 9.36
C GLU A 39 -4.42 -6.08 9.88
N ASP A 40 -5.12 -7.18 10.20
CA ASP A 40 -4.47 -8.44 10.60
C ASP A 40 -3.63 -8.99 9.43
N GLY A 41 -2.31 -8.99 9.58
CA GLY A 41 -1.40 -9.34 8.49
C GLY A 41 -1.43 -10.82 8.15
N VAL A 42 -1.69 -11.72 9.10
CA VAL A 42 -1.83 -13.16 8.79
C VAL A 42 -3.08 -13.40 7.95
N ALA A 43 -4.18 -12.70 8.23
CA ALA A 43 -5.40 -12.73 7.42
C ALA A 43 -5.15 -12.24 6.00
N GLN A 44 -4.43 -11.13 5.86
CA GLN A 44 -4.05 -10.55 4.56
C GLN A 44 -3.21 -11.52 3.74
N ILE A 45 -2.13 -12.07 4.32
CA ILE A 45 -1.28 -13.05 3.65
C ILE A 45 -2.10 -14.28 3.24
N THR A 46 -2.99 -14.74 4.12
CA THR A 46 -3.88 -15.87 3.80
C THR A 46 -4.75 -15.54 2.58
N ARG A 47 -5.42 -14.39 2.56
CA ARG A 47 -6.25 -13.94 1.41
C ARG A 47 -5.46 -13.89 0.10
N ILE A 48 -4.23 -13.38 0.16
CA ILE A 48 -3.31 -13.34 -0.99
C ILE A 48 -3.02 -14.79 -1.42
N LEU A 49 -2.60 -15.67 -0.53
CA LEU A 49 -2.22 -17.03 -0.89
C LEU A 49 -3.39 -17.90 -1.38
N THR A 50 -4.64 -17.66 -0.96
CA THR A 50 -5.81 -18.45 -1.38
C THR A 50 -6.05 -18.45 -2.89
N GLN A 51 -5.56 -17.44 -3.63
CA GLN A 51 -5.72 -17.36 -5.10
C GLN A 51 -4.49 -17.85 -5.88
N ARG A 52 -3.48 -18.41 -5.20
CA ARG A 52 -2.20 -18.78 -5.79
C ARG A 52 -1.96 -20.28 -5.62
N HIS A 53 -1.26 -20.86 -6.58
CA HIS A 53 -0.81 -22.25 -6.57
C HIS A 53 0.60 -22.34 -7.15
N ASP A 54 1.31 -23.44 -6.85
CA ASP A 54 2.65 -23.73 -7.37
C ASP A 54 3.72 -22.67 -7.07
N LEU A 55 3.59 -21.91 -5.98
CA LEU A 55 4.60 -20.94 -5.55
C LEU A 55 5.89 -21.65 -5.14
N GLU A 56 7.02 -21.16 -5.64
CA GLU A 56 8.34 -21.69 -5.29
C GLU A 56 8.90 -21.04 -4.02
N SER A 57 8.61 -19.75 -3.81
CA SER A 57 8.97 -19.06 -2.59
C SER A 57 7.98 -17.96 -2.18
N ILE A 58 7.86 -17.74 -0.87
CA ILE A 58 7.20 -16.58 -0.27
C ILE A 58 8.24 -15.81 0.53
N HIS A 59 8.41 -14.53 0.22
CA HIS A 59 9.30 -13.60 0.91
C HIS A 59 8.45 -12.63 1.71
N ILE A 60 8.60 -12.60 3.03
CA ILE A 60 7.82 -11.74 3.93
C ILE A 60 8.76 -10.72 4.54
N VAL A 61 8.57 -9.45 4.24
CA VAL A 61 9.34 -8.32 4.79
C VAL A 61 8.48 -7.55 5.78
N ALA A 62 8.96 -7.52 7.03
CA ALA A 62 8.19 -7.02 8.15
C ALA A 62 9.10 -6.64 9.31
N HIS A 63 8.59 -5.88 10.27
CA HIS A 63 9.32 -5.68 11.52
C HIS A 63 9.43 -7.00 12.31
N GLY A 64 10.55 -7.21 12.99
CA GLY A 64 10.83 -8.44 13.74
C GLY A 64 11.52 -8.19 15.06
N GLN A 65 11.45 -9.19 15.95
CA GLN A 65 12.22 -9.32 17.19
C GLN A 65 12.49 -10.83 17.44
N PRO A 66 13.39 -11.21 18.37
CA PRO A 66 13.62 -12.62 18.73
C PRO A 66 12.33 -13.42 18.95
N GLY A 67 12.06 -14.38 18.07
CA GLY A 67 10.88 -15.24 18.15
C GLY A 67 9.54 -14.58 17.82
N THR A 68 9.52 -13.42 17.16
CA THR A 68 8.30 -12.73 16.74
C THR A 68 8.47 -12.04 15.38
N LEU A 69 7.49 -12.21 14.49
CA LEU A 69 7.34 -11.43 13.25
C LEU A 69 6.07 -10.57 13.34
N LYS A 70 6.15 -9.27 13.06
CA LYS A 70 5.00 -8.35 13.10
C LYS A 70 4.43 -8.16 11.70
N LEU A 71 3.13 -8.43 11.55
CA LEU A 71 2.42 -8.41 10.27
C LEU A 71 1.13 -7.62 10.45
N GLY A 72 1.13 -6.36 10.02
CA GLY A 72 0.12 -5.37 10.33
C GLY A 72 -0.15 -5.27 11.83
N THR A 73 -1.41 -5.47 12.23
CA THR A 73 -1.78 -5.50 13.66
C THR A 73 -1.44 -6.81 14.37
N THR A 74 -1.01 -7.84 13.63
CA THR A 74 -0.70 -9.17 14.16
C THR A 74 0.75 -9.28 14.61
N GLN A 75 0.98 -9.92 15.76
CA GLN A 75 2.30 -10.41 16.14
C GLN A 75 2.32 -11.93 16.03
N LEU A 76 3.12 -12.48 15.13
CA LEU A 76 3.27 -13.92 14.93
C LEU A 76 4.44 -14.46 15.75
N ASN A 77 4.14 -15.18 16.83
CA ASN A 77 5.10 -15.85 17.72
C ASN A 77 4.49 -17.16 18.23
N LEU A 78 5.23 -17.97 18.99
CA LEU A 78 4.74 -19.29 19.44
C LEU A 78 3.40 -19.26 20.18
N THR A 79 3.12 -18.18 20.91
CA THR A 79 1.88 -18.02 21.69
C THR A 79 0.69 -17.71 20.80
N THR A 80 0.88 -16.86 19.78
CA THR A 80 -0.19 -16.48 18.84
C THR A 80 -0.30 -17.45 17.66
N LEU A 81 0.75 -18.21 17.35
CA LEU A 81 0.82 -19.12 16.22
C LEU A 81 -0.26 -20.21 16.29
N SER A 82 -0.64 -20.65 17.49
CA SER A 82 -1.74 -21.61 17.68
C SER A 82 -3.09 -21.05 17.23
N HIS A 83 -3.38 -19.78 17.52
CA HIS A 83 -4.58 -19.08 17.07
C HIS A 83 -4.65 -18.98 15.54
N TYR A 84 -3.49 -18.81 14.89
CA TYR A 84 -3.39 -18.70 13.43
C TYR A 84 -3.06 -20.01 12.70
N ALA A 85 -3.00 -21.14 13.43
CA ALA A 85 -2.44 -22.38 12.91
C ALA A 85 -3.21 -22.95 11.72
N SER A 86 -4.52 -22.74 11.63
CA SER A 86 -5.36 -23.18 10.50
C SER A 86 -5.08 -22.36 9.24
N ARG A 87 -5.00 -21.03 9.37
CA ARG A 87 -4.67 -20.10 8.29
C ARG A 87 -3.26 -20.31 7.77
N ILE A 88 -2.30 -20.53 8.66
CA ILE A 88 -0.91 -20.80 8.25
C ILE A 88 -0.80 -22.19 7.60
N ARG A 89 -1.59 -23.17 8.04
CA ARG A 89 -1.70 -24.46 7.34
C ARG A 89 -2.25 -24.30 5.92
N SER A 90 -3.23 -23.42 5.70
CA SER A 90 -3.78 -23.23 4.35
C SER A 90 -2.78 -22.60 3.37
N TRP A 91 -1.75 -21.89 3.86
CA TRP A 91 -0.67 -21.38 3.01
C TRP A 91 0.01 -22.51 2.22
N ALA A 92 0.07 -23.72 2.77
CA ALA A 92 0.63 -24.90 2.10
C ALA A 92 -0.03 -25.21 0.75
N GLN A 93 -1.31 -24.84 0.56
CA GLN A 93 -2.06 -25.08 -0.68
C GLN A 93 -1.57 -24.21 -1.84
N ALA A 94 -0.92 -23.08 -1.53
CA ALA A 94 -0.34 -22.20 -2.53
C ALA A 94 1.08 -22.61 -2.92
N LEU A 95 1.70 -23.52 -2.17
CA LEU A 95 3.12 -23.85 -2.25
C LEU A 95 3.37 -25.12 -3.05
N LYS A 96 4.41 -25.09 -3.89
CA LYS A 96 4.94 -26.28 -4.57
C LYS A 96 5.67 -27.20 -3.58
N GLN A 97 5.88 -28.46 -3.95
CA GLN A 97 6.69 -29.38 -3.16
C GLN A 97 8.12 -28.81 -2.98
N GLN A 98 8.58 -28.72 -1.72
CA GLN A 98 9.87 -28.10 -1.33
C GLN A 98 9.93 -26.56 -1.48
N ALA A 99 8.78 -25.87 -1.54
CA ALA A 99 8.77 -24.42 -1.50
C ALA A 99 9.42 -23.87 -0.22
N THR A 100 9.84 -22.61 -0.30
CA THR A 100 10.50 -21.92 0.82
C THR A 100 9.72 -20.70 1.29
N ILE A 101 9.78 -20.43 2.59
CA ILE A 101 9.27 -19.18 3.18
C ILE A 101 10.44 -18.45 3.84
N LEU A 102 10.69 -17.22 3.38
CA LEU A 102 11.80 -16.39 3.80
C LEU A 102 11.26 -15.21 4.62
N LEU A 103 11.67 -15.12 5.89
CA LEU A 103 11.19 -14.11 6.83
C LEU A 103 12.26 -13.04 7.07
N TYR A 104 12.07 -11.87 6.46
CA TYR A 104 12.92 -10.69 6.56
C TYR A 104 12.39 -9.73 7.62
N GLY A 105 12.56 -10.10 8.89
CA GLY A 105 12.36 -9.20 10.03
C GLY A 105 13.54 -9.30 10.98
N CYS A 106 13.83 -8.25 11.74
CA CYS A 106 14.99 -8.25 12.64
C CYS A 106 14.93 -9.43 13.63
N GLU A 107 15.97 -10.26 13.66
CA GLU A 107 16.23 -11.26 14.70
C GLU A 107 15.13 -12.34 14.86
N VAL A 108 14.25 -12.56 13.88
CA VAL A 108 13.07 -13.44 13.99
C VAL A 108 13.42 -14.87 14.44
N ALA A 109 14.56 -15.40 13.97
CA ALA A 109 15.08 -16.72 14.34
C ALA A 109 16.12 -16.68 15.47
N ALA A 110 16.37 -15.52 16.09
CA ALA A 110 17.32 -15.40 17.18
C ALA A 110 16.84 -16.16 18.43
N HIS A 111 17.81 -16.76 19.13
CA HIS A 111 17.63 -17.52 20.36
C HIS A 111 16.67 -18.72 20.23
N GLN A 112 16.40 -19.40 21.35
CA GLN A 112 15.52 -20.58 21.36
C GLN A 112 14.08 -20.29 20.90
N PRO A 113 13.43 -19.17 21.29
CA PRO A 113 12.07 -18.86 20.81
C PRO A 113 12.00 -18.69 19.29
N GLY A 114 12.99 -18.03 18.67
CA GLY A 114 13.07 -17.87 17.22
C GLY A 114 13.24 -19.19 16.48
N GLN A 115 14.13 -20.06 16.96
CA GLN A 115 14.31 -21.39 16.37
C GLN A 115 13.05 -22.27 16.51
N ALA A 116 12.38 -22.21 17.66
CA ALA A 116 11.13 -22.94 17.87
C ALA A 116 9.98 -22.40 17.02
N LEU A 117 9.89 -21.07 16.84
CA LEU A 117 8.91 -20.42 15.96
C LEU A 117 9.03 -20.94 14.53
N ILE A 118 10.21 -20.86 13.91
CA ILE A 118 10.39 -21.26 12.51
C ILE A 118 10.19 -22.78 12.31
N GLN A 119 10.52 -23.61 13.32
CA GLN A 119 10.24 -25.04 13.28
C GLN A 119 8.74 -25.33 13.35
N GLN A 120 7.99 -24.56 14.13
CA GLN A 120 6.54 -24.73 14.22
C GLN A 120 5.84 -24.22 12.95
N ILE A 121 6.30 -23.11 12.35
CA ILE A 121 5.80 -22.66 11.05
C ILE A 121 6.06 -23.72 9.97
N ARG A 122 7.27 -24.28 9.90
CA ARG A 122 7.59 -25.41 9.00
C ARG A 122 6.63 -26.59 9.16
N LYS A 123 6.31 -26.98 10.39
CA LYS A 123 5.36 -28.07 10.64
C LYS A 123 3.95 -27.76 10.14
N LEU A 124 3.54 -26.49 10.21
CA LEU A 124 2.22 -26.06 9.76
C LEU A 124 2.15 -25.94 8.23
N THR A 125 3.19 -25.40 7.59
CA THR A 125 3.17 -25.13 6.14
C THR A 125 3.73 -26.26 5.28
N GLY A 126 4.56 -27.14 5.86
CA GLY A 126 5.34 -28.13 5.12
C GLY A 126 6.50 -27.54 4.30
N ALA A 127 6.71 -26.22 4.35
CA ALA A 127 7.74 -25.51 3.62
C ALA A 127 9.03 -25.36 4.44
N GLU A 128 10.18 -25.31 3.78
CA GLU A 128 11.43 -24.96 4.45
C GLU A 128 11.46 -23.46 4.75
N ILE A 129 11.91 -23.09 5.94
CA ILE A 129 11.84 -21.71 6.46
C ILE A 129 13.25 -21.18 6.62
N ALA A 130 13.51 -19.97 6.13
CA ALA A 130 14.72 -19.21 6.45
C ALA A 130 14.36 -17.88 7.10
N ALA A 131 15.12 -17.49 8.12
CA ALA A 131 14.91 -16.25 8.88
C ALA A 131 16.23 -15.77 9.49
N SER A 132 16.30 -14.49 9.85
CA SER A 132 17.52 -13.87 10.38
C SER A 132 17.69 -14.06 11.89
N THR A 133 18.94 -14.08 12.34
CA THR A 133 19.29 -13.98 13.76
C THR A 133 19.82 -12.62 14.16
N HIS A 134 19.93 -11.72 13.18
CA HIS A 134 20.42 -10.35 13.32
C HIS A 134 19.38 -9.35 12.79
N ARG A 135 19.65 -8.07 12.98
CA ARG A 135 18.82 -7.00 12.41
C ARG A 135 18.75 -7.14 10.88
N ILE A 136 17.57 -6.93 10.31
CA ILE A 136 17.35 -6.87 8.86
C ILE A 136 17.30 -5.41 8.42
N GLY A 137 18.01 -5.08 7.34
CA GLY A 137 18.09 -3.74 6.78
C GLY A 137 19.52 -3.28 6.55
N ASN A 138 19.74 -1.97 6.59
CA ASN A 138 21.04 -1.35 6.33
C ASN A 138 22.14 -1.84 7.29
N THR A 139 23.38 -1.93 6.81
CA THR A 139 24.56 -2.32 7.60
C THR A 139 25.01 -1.30 8.63
N ARG A 140 24.62 -0.03 8.49
CA ARG A 140 24.96 1.05 9.44
C ARG A 140 24.23 0.97 10.79
N PRO A 141 22.92 0.67 10.88
CA PRO A 141 22.27 0.28 12.13
C PRO A 141 22.59 -1.16 12.57
N GLY A 142 23.64 -1.79 12.01
CA GLY A 142 24.07 -3.15 12.33
C GLY A 142 23.21 -4.26 11.72
N GLY A 143 22.36 -3.94 10.73
CA GLY A 143 21.53 -4.91 10.03
C GLY A 143 22.20 -5.51 8.80
N ASN A 144 21.69 -6.63 8.29
CA ASN A 144 22.05 -7.13 6.98
C ASN A 144 20.84 -7.86 6.41
N TRP A 145 20.86 -8.25 5.14
CA TRP A 145 19.74 -8.98 4.54
C TRP A 145 19.92 -10.51 4.59
N ILE A 146 20.78 -11.00 5.48
CA ILE A 146 21.13 -12.41 5.58
C ILE A 146 20.11 -13.12 6.47
N LEU A 147 19.60 -14.25 5.99
CA LEU A 147 18.75 -15.16 6.77
C LEU A 147 19.62 -16.30 7.30
N ASP A 148 20.20 -16.07 8.48
CA ASP A 148 21.27 -16.91 9.03
C ASP A 148 20.82 -18.32 9.46
N VAL A 149 19.52 -18.54 9.63
CA VAL A 149 18.96 -19.80 10.11
C VAL A 149 17.95 -20.33 9.12
N ALA A 150 18.11 -21.60 8.74
CA ALA A 150 17.19 -22.34 7.90
C ALA A 150 16.80 -23.67 8.55
N THR A 151 15.55 -24.11 8.37
CA THR A 151 15.04 -25.39 8.89
C THR A 151 15.37 -26.61 8.00
N GLY A 152 15.99 -26.35 6.83
CA GLY A 152 16.44 -27.33 5.83
C GLY A 152 17.30 -26.68 4.74
N SER A 153 17.41 -27.32 3.56
CA SER A 153 18.19 -26.77 2.43
C SER A 153 17.43 -25.66 1.71
N VAL A 154 17.63 -24.41 2.13
CA VAL A 154 17.07 -23.22 1.46
C VAL A 154 18.12 -22.65 0.50
N LYS A 155 17.82 -22.61 -0.79
CA LYS A 155 18.60 -21.92 -1.83
C LYS A 155 17.67 -20.97 -2.60
N HIS A 156 17.63 -19.71 -2.19
CA HIS A 156 16.98 -18.65 -2.95
C HIS A 156 17.80 -17.37 -2.88
N ASP A 157 17.85 -16.67 -4.01
CA ASP A 157 18.50 -15.38 -4.12
C ASP A 157 17.69 -14.32 -3.35
N LEU A 158 18.37 -13.26 -2.90
CA LEU A 158 17.70 -12.08 -2.36
C LEU A 158 16.73 -11.55 -3.42
N PRO A 159 15.46 -11.30 -3.08
CA PRO A 159 14.47 -10.95 -4.08
C PRO A 159 14.58 -9.48 -4.51
N PHE A 160 15.49 -8.74 -3.88
CA PHE A 160 15.80 -7.35 -4.12
C PHE A 160 17.17 -7.20 -4.78
N GLN A 161 17.26 -6.26 -5.73
CA GLN A 161 18.50 -5.84 -6.36
C GLN A 161 19.50 -5.37 -5.29
N PRO A 162 20.76 -5.84 -5.31
CA PRO A 162 21.78 -5.44 -4.33
C PRO A 162 21.95 -3.93 -4.18
N GLN A 163 21.75 -3.17 -5.25
CA GLN A 163 21.84 -1.71 -5.28
C GLN A 163 20.71 -1.05 -4.47
N VAL A 164 19.49 -1.59 -4.51
CA VAL A 164 18.36 -1.08 -3.71
C VAL A 164 18.55 -1.44 -2.23
N LEU A 165 19.01 -2.66 -1.93
CA LEU A 165 19.32 -3.04 -0.55
C LEU A 165 20.50 -2.25 0.06
N ALA A 166 21.49 -1.90 -0.76
CA ALA A 166 22.63 -1.08 -0.34
C ALA A 166 22.24 0.38 -0.07
N THR A 167 21.18 0.88 -0.73
CA THR A 167 20.67 2.25 -0.60
C THR A 167 19.47 2.37 0.35
N TYR A 168 18.83 1.26 0.73
CA TYR A 168 17.76 1.24 1.74
C TYR A 168 18.31 1.71 3.10
N PRO A 169 17.86 2.83 3.67
CA PRO A 169 18.56 3.48 4.78
C PRO A 169 18.11 3.02 6.17
N HIS A 170 17.06 2.20 6.26
CA HIS A 170 16.44 1.80 7.53
C HIS A 170 16.90 0.43 8.01
N ALA A 171 16.79 0.21 9.32
CA ALA A 171 16.67 -1.13 9.89
C ALA A 171 15.22 -1.36 10.27
N LEU A 172 14.75 -2.60 10.18
CA LEU A 172 13.37 -2.95 10.53
C LEU A 172 13.16 -2.96 12.06
N ALA A 173 13.49 -1.90 12.80
CA ALA A 173 13.51 -1.85 14.27
C ALA A 173 12.72 -0.68 14.89
N VAL A 174 11.92 -1.00 15.91
CA VAL A 174 11.34 -0.04 16.89
C VAL A 174 12.40 0.29 17.95
N LEU A 175 12.55 1.56 18.38
CA LEU A 175 13.56 1.95 19.38
C LEU A 175 13.30 1.28 20.73
N VAL A 176 12.05 1.37 21.21
CA VAL A 176 11.54 0.66 22.39
C VAL A 176 10.09 0.24 22.14
N ASN A 177 9.79 -1.03 22.37
CA ASN A 177 8.44 -1.60 22.37
C ASN A 177 8.31 -2.49 23.60
N GLU A 178 7.77 -1.94 24.68
CA GLU A 178 7.81 -2.57 25.99
C GLU A 178 6.39 -2.75 26.54
N THR A 179 6.15 -3.94 27.07
CA THR A 179 4.92 -4.30 27.78
C THR A 179 5.23 -4.86 29.17
N PHE A 180 6.43 -4.65 29.69
CA PHE A 180 6.85 -4.97 31.05
C PHE A 180 6.41 -6.35 31.53
N ARG A 181 6.53 -7.35 30.65
CA ARG A 181 6.02 -8.72 30.90
C ARG A 181 6.87 -9.51 31.90
N ASN A 182 8.09 -9.06 32.16
CA ASN A 182 9.03 -9.74 33.03
C ASN A 182 8.81 -9.40 34.51
N GLY A 183 8.82 -10.45 35.35
CA GLY A 183 9.29 -10.52 36.74
C GLY A 183 9.52 -9.23 37.52
N THR A 184 10.49 -8.50 36.99
CA THR A 184 11.18 -7.35 37.54
C THR A 184 11.75 -6.55 36.36
N VAL A 185 11.88 -5.24 36.53
CA VAL A 185 12.63 -4.42 35.57
C VAL A 185 14.11 -4.80 35.62
N ALA A 186 14.67 -5.28 34.51
CA ALA A 186 16.10 -5.54 34.42
C ALA A 186 16.89 -4.23 34.30
N ALA A 187 18.03 -4.12 34.99
CA ALA A 187 18.90 -2.94 35.01
C ALA A 187 19.46 -2.53 33.62
N THR A 188 19.31 -3.40 32.62
CA THR A 188 19.58 -3.13 31.22
C THR A 188 18.40 -3.64 30.38
N PRO A 189 17.83 -2.81 29.47
CA PRO A 189 18.24 -1.45 29.10
C PRO A 189 17.69 -0.36 30.03
N TRP A 190 17.10 -0.69 31.18
CA TRP A 190 16.38 0.25 32.03
C TRP A 190 17.15 0.64 33.29
N LEU A 191 17.33 1.94 33.54
CA LEU A 191 17.64 2.45 34.87
C LEU A 191 16.34 2.58 35.68
N PHE A 192 16.43 2.40 36.98
CA PHE A 192 15.31 2.63 37.88
C PHE A 192 15.82 3.08 39.24
N GLY A 193 14.96 3.70 40.02
CA GLY A 193 15.26 4.13 41.37
C GLY A 193 14.01 4.52 42.13
N THR A 194 14.17 4.59 43.45
CA THR A 194 13.09 4.92 44.39
C THR A 194 13.49 6.13 45.23
N GLY A 195 12.51 6.87 45.73
CA GLY A 195 12.72 7.99 46.63
C GLY A 195 13.07 7.55 48.06
N THR A 196 13.40 8.53 48.90
CA THR A 196 13.58 8.35 50.35
C THR A 196 12.23 8.37 51.05
N ALA A 197 11.49 7.26 51.01
CA ALA A 197 10.21 7.12 51.69
C ALA A 197 10.37 6.83 53.21
N THR A 198 9.34 7.15 54.00
CA THR A 198 9.18 6.67 55.39
C THR A 198 8.47 5.30 55.46
N SER A 199 7.82 4.90 54.36
CA SER A 199 7.11 3.63 54.16
C SER A 199 7.89 2.66 53.24
N ALA A 200 7.43 1.42 53.07
CA ALA A 200 8.09 0.46 52.18
C ALA A 200 8.01 0.93 50.71
N ASN A 201 9.16 1.08 50.06
CA ASN A 201 9.26 1.47 48.65
C ASN A 201 8.53 0.46 47.73
N PRO A 202 7.96 0.93 46.61
CA PRO A 202 7.23 0.07 45.68
C PRO A 202 8.15 -1.00 45.08
N PHE A 203 7.62 -2.22 44.94
CA PHE A 203 8.28 -3.27 44.18
C PHE A 203 8.05 -3.02 42.68
N LEU A 204 9.12 -2.84 41.90
CA LEU A 204 9.02 -2.83 40.44
C LEU A 204 8.91 -4.28 39.94
N THR A 205 7.69 -4.85 39.96
CA THR A 205 7.43 -6.29 39.72
C THR A 205 6.43 -6.57 38.61
N ALA A 206 6.55 -7.74 37.95
CA ALA A 206 5.52 -8.44 37.19
C ALA A 206 5.55 -9.98 37.49
N GLY A 207 4.43 -10.64 37.81
CA GLY A 207 4.32 -12.13 38.00
C GLY A 207 4.18 -12.62 39.46
N SER A 208 3.57 -13.78 39.83
CA SER A 208 2.90 -14.88 39.10
C SER A 208 1.86 -15.66 39.97
N ASN A 209 0.73 -16.11 39.37
CA ASN A 209 -0.18 -17.23 39.72
C ASN A 209 -1.47 -17.02 40.61
N PRO A 210 -2.50 -17.91 40.54
CA PRO A 210 -3.82 -17.57 39.97
C PRO A 210 -5.02 -18.06 40.82
N THR A 211 -5.81 -17.16 41.40
CA THR A 211 -7.27 -17.35 41.63
C THR A 211 -7.85 -16.05 42.17
N PRO A 212 -8.72 -15.32 41.43
CA PRO A 212 -9.50 -14.24 42.00
C PRO A 212 -10.77 -14.81 42.66
N ALA A 213 -10.96 -14.53 43.94
CA ALA A 213 -12.30 -14.46 44.51
C ALA A 213 -12.95 -13.12 44.09
N PRO A 214 -14.29 -13.01 44.07
CA PRO A 214 -14.96 -11.80 43.57
C PRO A 214 -14.60 -10.55 44.39
N GLY A 215 -14.01 -9.55 43.74
CA GLY A 215 -13.82 -8.19 44.28
C GLY A 215 -12.37 -7.68 44.31
N GLY A 216 -11.90 -7.11 43.19
CA GLY A 216 -10.71 -6.23 43.07
C GLY A 216 -9.35 -6.82 43.46
N LEU A 217 -8.25 -6.35 42.85
CA LEU A 217 -6.90 -6.65 43.35
C LEU A 217 -6.69 -5.92 44.68
N PRO A 218 -6.55 -6.60 45.83
CA PRO A 218 -6.34 -5.93 47.11
C PRO A 218 -4.95 -5.29 47.14
N GLY A 219 -4.86 -4.05 47.61
CA GLY A 219 -3.60 -3.35 47.91
C GLY A 219 -2.84 -3.94 49.11
N GLY A 220 -2.55 -5.24 49.09
CA GLY A 220 -1.75 -5.94 50.10
C GLY A 220 -0.38 -6.32 49.54
N THR A 221 0.64 -6.26 50.40
CA THR A 221 2.08 -6.44 50.10
C THR A 221 2.49 -7.84 49.60
N THR A 222 1.56 -8.70 49.21
CA THR A 222 1.84 -10.10 48.82
C THR A 222 0.99 -10.64 47.66
N ALA A 223 0.16 -9.83 46.98
CA ALA A 223 -0.62 -10.28 45.84
C ALA A 223 -0.17 -9.57 44.55
N LEU A 224 0.52 -10.30 43.69
CA LEU A 224 1.07 -9.86 42.40
C LEU A 224 0.29 -10.51 41.24
N ASP A 225 0.25 -9.84 40.08
CA ASP A 225 -0.42 -10.30 38.86
C ASP A 225 0.08 -11.66 38.36
N ALA A 226 -0.77 -12.41 37.64
CA ALA A 226 -0.34 -13.57 36.86
C ALA A 226 0.54 -13.15 35.67
N GLU A 227 1.43 -14.05 35.23
CA GLU A 227 2.27 -13.87 34.04
C GLU A 227 1.39 -13.51 32.82
N GLY A 228 1.72 -12.41 32.12
CA GLY A 228 0.96 -11.93 30.95
C GLY A 228 0.12 -10.66 31.14
N GLY A 229 0.02 -10.08 32.35
CA GLY A 229 -0.69 -8.80 32.57
C GLY A 229 0.01 -7.55 32.02
N GLY A 230 1.33 -7.61 31.83
CA GLY A 230 2.10 -6.70 30.99
C GLY A 230 2.07 -5.20 31.36
N ALA A 231 2.14 -4.86 32.64
CA ALA A 231 2.19 -3.47 33.11
C ALA A 231 3.28 -3.27 34.18
N LEU A 232 3.99 -2.15 34.14
CA LEU A 232 4.95 -1.73 35.16
C LEU A 232 4.25 -0.88 36.21
N ARG A 233 4.26 -1.33 37.47
CA ARG A 233 3.77 -0.55 38.60
C ARG A 233 4.86 0.36 39.16
N LEU A 234 4.55 1.65 39.30
CA LEU A 234 5.45 2.67 39.86
C LEU A 234 5.11 2.99 41.33
N THR A 235 3.85 2.93 41.75
CA THR A 235 3.44 3.08 43.16
C THR A 235 2.35 2.08 43.54
N ASN A 236 2.21 1.84 44.84
CA ASN A 236 1.07 1.11 45.41
C ASN A 236 0.08 2.11 46.03
N ASN A 237 -1.07 1.59 46.48
CA ASN A 237 -2.00 2.35 47.32
C ASN A 237 -1.44 2.52 48.75
N SER A 238 -0.38 3.31 48.90
CA SER A 238 0.33 3.56 50.16
C SER A 238 0.90 4.97 50.15
N THR A 239 0.98 5.61 51.32
CA THR A 239 1.41 7.01 51.41
C THR A 239 2.92 7.17 51.22
N ASP A 240 3.32 8.35 50.78
CA ASP A 240 4.71 8.83 50.71
C ASP A 240 5.67 7.94 49.89
N GLN A 241 5.23 7.46 48.72
CA GLN A 241 6.07 6.69 47.79
C GLN A 241 6.54 7.55 46.61
N ALA A 242 7.71 7.24 46.07
CA ALA A 242 8.19 7.79 44.79
C ALA A 242 9.09 6.78 44.07
N ALA A 243 8.92 6.63 42.75
CA ALA A 243 9.75 5.77 41.92
C ALA A 243 9.86 6.29 40.49
N PHE A 244 10.92 5.85 39.78
CA PHE A 244 11.08 6.08 38.35
C PHE A 244 11.66 4.86 37.62
N VAL A 245 11.43 4.85 36.30
CA VAL A 245 12.13 4.01 35.33
C VAL A 245 12.60 4.88 34.15
N ILE A 246 13.81 4.67 33.65
CA ILE A 246 14.43 5.41 32.55
C ILE A 246 15.03 4.45 31.56
N TYR A 247 14.78 4.68 30.27
CA TYR A 247 15.50 3.97 29.23
C TYR A 247 16.94 4.48 29.15
N ASN A 248 17.91 3.61 29.37
CA ASN A 248 19.30 3.99 29.63
C ASN A 248 20.12 4.28 28.35
N ASN A 249 19.54 4.18 27.17
CA ASN A 249 20.25 4.49 25.93
C ASN A 249 19.92 5.92 25.49
N ALA A 250 20.95 6.75 25.28
CA ALA A 250 20.79 8.12 24.84
C ALA A 250 20.32 8.19 23.37
N ILE A 251 19.44 9.15 23.07
CA ILE A 251 18.79 9.35 21.77
C ILE A 251 19.13 10.77 21.27
N PRO A 252 19.55 10.97 20.01
CA PRO A 252 19.79 12.31 19.47
C PRO A 252 18.54 13.20 19.56
N SER A 253 18.69 14.43 20.05
CA SER A 253 17.55 15.33 20.27
C SER A 253 17.04 15.99 18.99
N ASN A 254 17.89 16.13 17.97
CA ASN A 254 17.52 16.59 16.63
C ASN A 254 16.72 15.55 15.84
N ALA A 255 16.62 14.32 16.34
CA ALA A 255 15.85 13.30 15.66
C ALA A 255 14.35 13.49 15.87
N GLY A 256 13.90 14.26 16.87
CA GLY A 256 12.50 14.34 17.30
C GLY A 256 11.94 12.98 17.78
N LEU A 257 10.77 12.96 18.43
CA LEU A 257 10.19 11.77 19.07
C LEU A 257 8.66 11.68 18.95
N THR A 258 8.13 10.50 18.66
CA THR A 258 6.73 10.13 18.94
C THR A 258 6.72 9.05 20.01
N ILE A 259 5.88 9.24 21.03
CA ILE A 259 5.73 8.35 22.18
C ILE A 259 4.25 8.02 22.36
N THR A 260 3.92 6.75 22.54
CA THR A 260 2.57 6.30 22.94
C THR A 260 2.67 5.29 24.06
N PHE A 261 1.82 5.42 25.08
CA PHE A 261 1.75 4.48 26.20
C PHE A 261 0.34 4.46 26.80
N ASP A 262 -0.01 3.34 27.39
CA ASP A 262 -1.19 3.25 28.25
C ASP A 262 -0.76 3.47 29.70
N PHE A 263 -1.62 4.10 30.50
CA PHE A 263 -1.41 4.25 31.93
C PHE A 263 -2.68 3.96 32.71
N PHE A 264 -2.52 3.69 34.00
CA PHE A 264 -3.62 3.37 34.91
C PHE A 264 -3.45 4.08 36.24
N ALA A 265 -4.60 4.48 36.78
CA ALA A 265 -4.72 5.24 38.01
C ALA A 265 -6.00 4.83 38.75
N TYR A 266 -5.85 4.07 39.84
CA TYR A 266 -7.01 3.54 40.59
C TYR A 266 -6.71 3.24 42.05
N SER A 267 -7.75 3.36 42.89
CA SER A 267 -7.61 3.36 44.35
C SER A 267 -7.57 1.98 45.00
N GLY A 268 -8.07 0.93 44.35
CA GLY A 268 -8.07 -0.45 44.88
C GLY A 268 -8.48 -0.55 46.37
N GLN A 269 -9.65 0.00 46.76
CA GLN A 269 -10.29 -0.05 48.10
C GLN A 269 -9.30 -0.12 49.30
N GLY A 270 -8.91 1.05 49.82
CA GLY A 270 -7.82 1.22 50.80
C GLY A 270 -8.01 0.55 52.16
N THR A 271 -6.91 0.03 52.72
CA THR A 271 -6.86 -0.62 54.04
C THR A 271 -6.32 0.27 55.18
N ASN A 272 -5.92 1.53 54.98
CA ASN A 272 -5.18 2.28 56.00
C ASN A 272 -5.53 3.79 56.16
N GLY A 273 -6.77 4.22 55.92
CA GLY A 273 -7.20 5.58 56.26
C GLY A 273 -6.61 6.73 55.41
N ALA A 274 -5.84 6.44 54.36
CA ALA A 274 -5.40 7.41 53.35
C ALA A 274 -6.56 7.90 52.47
N ARG A 275 -6.46 9.11 51.91
CA ARG A 275 -7.47 9.65 50.97
C ARG A 275 -7.26 9.01 49.59
N ALA A 276 -8.32 8.61 48.90
CA ALA A 276 -8.20 8.09 47.52
C ALA A 276 -8.05 9.25 46.52
N GLY A 277 -7.29 9.03 45.43
CA GLY A 277 -7.21 9.98 44.30
C GLY A 277 -5.94 10.84 44.24
N GLY A 278 -4.73 10.25 44.35
CA GLY A 278 -3.50 11.01 44.14
C GLY A 278 -2.17 10.20 44.16
N ASP A 279 -1.05 10.77 43.74
CA ASP A 279 -0.91 12.12 43.17
C ASP A 279 -0.84 12.14 41.64
N GLY A 280 -0.45 11.04 40.99
CA GLY A 280 -0.38 10.91 39.54
C GLY A 280 0.90 10.28 38.99
N ILE A 281 1.07 10.39 37.67
CA ILE A 281 2.18 9.82 36.91
C ILE A 281 2.78 10.85 35.95
N SER A 282 4.09 10.77 35.69
CA SER A 282 4.79 11.65 34.75
C SER A 282 5.59 10.88 33.71
N PHE A 283 5.58 11.38 32.47
CA PHE A 283 6.59 11.08 31.46
C PHE A 283 7.63 12.20 31.47
N PHE A 284 8.91 11.89 31.33
CA PHE A 284 9.94 12.92 31.32
C PHE A 284 11.12 12.63 30.40
N LEU A 285 11.83 13.69 30.04
CA LEU A 285 13.12 13.68 29.35
C LEU A 285 14.21 14.19 30.29
N ILE A 286 15.34 13.51 30.29
CA ILE A 286 16.58 13.95 30.92
C ILE A 286 17.69 14.10 29.89
N ASP A 287 18.70 14.90 30.21
CA ASP A 287 19.96 14.94 29.48
C ASP A 287 20.54 13.51 29.36
N GLY A 288 20.81 13.08 28.12
CA GLY A 288 21.28 11.73 27.82
C GLY A 288 22.63 11.36 28.45
N ALA A 289 23.41 12.35 28.93
CA ALA A 289 24.64 12.10 29.67
C ALA A 289 24.41 11.63 31.13
N GLN A 290 23.19 11.80 31.66
CA GLN A 290 22.89 11.56 33.07
C GLN A 290 22.41 10.12 33.33
N SER A 291 22.65 9.63 34.55
CA SER A 291 22.25 8.28 35.01
C SER A 291 21.81 8.35 36.49
N PRO A 292 20.64 8.94 36.77
CA PRO A 292 20.14 9.07 38.14
C PRO A 292 19.88 7.71 38.79
N THR A 293 19.96 7.67 40.12
CA THR A 293 19.68 6.48 40.95
C THR A 293 18.63 6.74 42.03
N VAL A 294 18.21 7.98 42.20
CA VAL A 294 17.25 8.43 43.21
C VAL A 294 16.11 9.15 42.51
N ALA A 295 14.87 8.83 42.89
CA ALA A 295 13.69 9.52 42.37
C ALA A 295 13.62 10.95 42.91
N GLY A 296 12.76 11.78 42.31
CA GLY A 296 12.33 13.03 42.94
C GLY A 296 11.54 12.77 44.22
N ALA A 297 11.00 13.84 44.80
CA ALA A 297 10.20 13.73 46.02
C ALA A 297 8.93 12.90 45.83
N PHE A 298 8.26 12.55 46.94
CA PHE A 298 6.90 12.00 46.94
C PHE A 298 5.83 13.09 46.94
N GLY A 299 4.56 12.74 46.80
CA GLY A 299 3.46 13.71 46.73
C GLY A 299 3.30 14.37 45.35
N GLY A 300 2.96 15.66 45.34
CA GLY A 300 2.76 16.46 44.13
C GLY A 300 3.97 16.72 43.22
N SER A 301 5.11 16.10 43.47
CA SER A 301 6.29 16.07 42.59
C SER A 301 6.19 15.05 41.45
N LEU A 302 5.24 14.11 41.54
CA LEU A 302 5.06 12.97 40.63
C LEU A 302 6.35 12.15 40.43
N GLY A 303 7.19 12.08 41.45
CA GLY A 303 8.49 11.40 41.43
C GLY A 303 9.54 12.00 40.48
N TYR A 304 9.20 13.05 39.71
CA TYR A 304 10.10 13.71 38.76
C TYR A 304 10.67 15.02 39.31
N ALA A 305 9.80 15.90 39.82
CA ALA A 305 10.18 17.23 40.27
C ALA A 305 10.65 17.24 41.74
N GLN A 306 11.30 18.33 42.14
CA GLN A 306 11.67 18.54 43.55
C GLN A 306 10.45 18.77 44.46
N LYS A 307 10.64 18.60 45.77
CA LYS A 307 9.76 19.14 46.81
C LYS A 307 10.57 19.87 47.87
N GLN A 308 10.52 21.20 47.82
CA GLN A 308 11.33 22.09 48.67
C GLN A 308 11.09 21.88 50.18
N VAL A 309 9.85 21.56 50.58
CA VAL A 309 9.49 21.32 51.98
C VAL A 309 10.22 20.10 52.56
N ASP A 310 10.47 19.08 51.73
CA ASP A 310 11.14 17.84 52.16
C ASP A 310 12.66 17.90 51.94
N GLY A 311 13.18 18.97 51.30
CA GLY A 311 14.59 19.10 50.94
C GLY A 311 15.06 18.05 49.92
N ILE A 312 14.15 17.47 49.13
CA ILE A 312 14.45 16.44 48.14
C ILE A 312 14.51 17.07 46.74
N ASP A 313 15.67 16.93 46.10
CA ASP A 313 15.94 17.35 44.73
C ASP A 313 15.08 16.57 43.71
N GLY A 314 14.83 17.15 42.54
CA GLY A 314 14.20 16.39 41.44
C GLY A 314 15.19 15.45 40.75
N ILE A 315 14.71 14.67 39.77
CA ILE A 315 15.54 13.69 39.06
C ILE A 315 16.77 14.36 38.42
N ALA A 316 17.95 13.77 38.58
CA ALA A 316 19.18 14.31 38.01
C ALA A 316 19.09 14.42 36.48
N GLY A 317 19.36 15.62 35.95
CA GLY A 317 19.37 15.85 34.50
C GLY A 317 18.02 16.12 33.87
N GLY A 318 16.93 16.21 34.64
CA GLY A 318 15.61 16.47 34.07
C GLY A 318 15.55 17.76 33.28
N TYR A 319 14.95 17.65 32.10
CA TYR A 319 14.83 18.71 31.12
C TYR A 319 13.36 19.07 30.89
N LEU A 320 12.51 18.08 30.73
CA LEU A 320 11.08 18.25 30.45
C LEU A 320 10.30 17.16 31.18
N GLY A 321 9.28 17.53 31.96
CA GLY A 321 8.35 16.60 32.60
C GLY A 321 6.91 16.91 32.23
N ILE A 322 6.16 15.88 31.86
CA ILE A 322 4.74 15.93 31.51
C ILE A 322 4.01 15.13 32.58
N GLY A 323 3.39 15.81 33.53
CA GLY A 323 2.60 15.25 34.61
C GLY A 323 1.15 15.06 34.22
N LEU A 324 0.65 13.84 34.40
CA LEU A 324 -0.76 13.48 34.45
C LEU A 324 -1.14 13.53 35.94
N ASP A 325 -1.59 14.70 36.37
CA ASP A 325 -1.74 15.14 37.77
C ASP A 325 -3.17 14.91 38.24
N GLU A 326 -3.34 13.97 39.17
CA GLU A 326 -4.65 13.53 39.66
C GLU A 326 -5.15 14.43 40.79
N PHE A 327 -4.22 14.84 41.67
CA PHE A 327 -4.55 15.63 42.85
C PHE A 327 -4.52 17.14 42.58
N GLY A 328 -3.72 17.59 41.61
CA GLY A 328 -3.60 19.01 41.25
C GLY A 328 -2.41 19.72 41.90
N ASN A 329 -1.49 19.00 42.52
CA ASN A 329 -0.31 19.58 43.17
C ASN A 329 0.84 19.81 42.19
N PHE A 330 0.96 18.99 41.13
CA PHE A 330 1.98 19.17 40.11
C PHE A 330 1.70 20.40 39.24
N SER A 331 0.43 20.83 39.16
CA SER A 331 -0.03 22.10 38.55
C SER A 331 0.05 23.32 39.49
N ASN A 332 0.25 23.11 40.80
CA ASN A 332 0.23 24.16 41.82
C ASN A 332 1.61 24.86 42.01
N PRO A 333 1.66 26.21 42.12
CA PRO A 333 2.88 26.96 42.44
C PRO A 333 3.19 27.11 43.95
N SER A 334 2.30 26.71 44.86
CA SER A 334 2.42 26.97 46.30
C SER A 334 1.99 25.79 47.18
N ASP A 335 2.95 25.05 47.72
CA ASP A 335 2.74 24.26 48.94
C ASP A 335 3.20 25.12 50.13
N PHE A 336 2.44 26.19 50.44
CA PHE A 336 2.83 27.19 51.44
C PHE A 336 2.16 26.96 52.79
N ALA A 337 2.92 26.34 53.70
CA ALA A 337 2.90 26.69 55.12
C ALA A 337 4.18 27.48 55.48
N GLY A 338 4.34 28.69 54.92
CA GLY A 338 5.21 29.76 55.43
C GLY A 338 6.75 29.63 55.33
N GLY A 339 7.37 30.16 54.27
CA GLY A 339 8.82 30.41 54.18
C GLY A 339 9.34 30.64 52.74
N PRO A 340 10.48 31.33 52.50
CA PRO A 340 10.80 31.95 51.20
C PRO A 340 11.61 31.03 50.28
N GLN A 341 10.94 30.13 49.56
CA GLN A 341 11.46 29.53 48.31
C GLN A 341 10.31 29.37 47.32
N GLN A 342 10.51 29.88 46.10
CA GLN A 342 9.47 30.06 45.10
C GLN A 342 9.46 28.87 44.13
N ARG A 343 8.29 28.32 43.81
CA ARG A 343 8.03 27.74 42.48
C ARG A 343 7.30 28.83 41.69
N GLU A 344 7.90 29.35 40.62
CA GLU A 344 7.29 30.42 39.83
C GLU A 344 6.20 29.87 38.88
N GLY A 345 5.00 30.49 38.93
CA GLY A 345 3.94 30.40 37.91
C GLY A 345 3.08 29.12 37.93
N GLY A 346 1.75 29.27 37.93
CA GLY A 346 0.81 28.16 37.74
C GLY A 346 -0.64 28.57 38.03
N PRO A 347 -1.67 27.93 37.43
CA PRO A 347 -3.07 28.33 37.52
C PRO A 347 -3.78 28.01 38.86
N GLY A 348 -3.10 27.44 39.85
CA GLY A 348 -3.67 26.97 41.12
C GLY A 348 -3.73 25.44 41.19
N GLU A 349 -4.33 24.87 42.24
CA GLU A 349 -4.54 23.43 42.39
C GLU A 349 -5.65 22.96 41.44
N VAL A 350 -5.29 22.18 40.43
CA VAL A 350 -6.25 21.68 39.41
C VAL A 350 -6.16 20.15 39.31
N PRO A 351 -7.05 19.42 40.01
CA PRO A 351 -7.15 17.96 39.90
C PRO A 351 -7.50 17.52 38.48
N ASP A 352 -7.12 16.28 38.15
CA ASP A 352 -7.31 15.67 36.83
C ASP A 352 -6.83 16.57 35.68
N SER A 353 -5.58 17.01 35.74
CA SER A 353 -5.00 17.91 34.73
C SER A 353 -3.68 17.37 34.16
N ILE A 354 -3.36 17.78 32.94
CA ILE A 354 -2.03 17.60 32.36
C ILE A 354 -1.22 18.86 32.65
N SER A 355 0.02 18.71 33.08
CA SER A 355 0.90 19.82 33.38
C SER A 355 2.32 19.56 32.89
N ILE A 356 2.95 20.58 32.31
CA ILE A 356 4.27 20.52 31.72
C ILE A 356 5.22 21.36 32.56
N ARG A 357 6.31 20.76 33.01
CA ARG A 357 7.39 21.43 33.72
C ARG A 357 8.70 21.33 32.94
N GLY A 358 9.40 22.44 32.87
CA GLY A 358 10.65 22.63 32.14
C GLY A 358 11.91 22.52 32.99
N ARG A 359 13.04 22.82 32.34
CA ARG A 359 14.37 22.85 32.95
C ARG A 359 14.46 23.97 33.99
N GLY A 360 14.90 23.61 35.19
CA GLY A 360 15.22 24.55 36.27
C GLY A 360 16.72 24.84 36.42
N SER A 361 17.07 25.71 37.39
CA SER A 361 18.45 25.85 37.85
C SER A 361 18.88 24.64 38.69
N GLY A 362 19.71 23.78 38.11
CA GLY A 362 20.14 22.53 38.76
C GLY A 362 18.99 21.52 38.94
N GLN A 363 19.11 20.60 39.89
CA GLN A 363 18.05 19.64 40.22
C GLN A 363 16.91 20.28 41.04
N THR A 364 17.04 21.57 41.37
CA THR A 364 16.26 22.28 42.38
C THR A 364 15.36 23.40 41.83
N GLY A 365 14.86 23.32 40.59
CA GLY A 365 14.17 24.47 39.99
C GLY A 365 13.13 24.26 38.89
N TYR A 366 12.60 23.05 38.67
CA TYR A 366 11.68 22.73 37.55
C TYR A 366 10.50 23.72 37.40
N ALA A 367 10.59 24.62 36.42
CA ALA A 367 9.63 25.69 36.18
C ALA A 367 8.34 25.16 35.52
N PHE A 368 7.18 25.67 35.90
CA PHE A 368 5.94 25.35 35.20
C PHE A 368 5.92 26.05 33.84
N ILE A 369 5.60 25.31 32.78
CA ILE A 369 5.51 25.84 31.42
C ILE A 369 4.05 26.02 30.99
N ALA A 370 3.27 24.95 31.10
CA ALA A 370 1.89 24.92 30.60
C ALA A 370 1.07 23.87 31.38
N GLY A 371 -0.25 24.01 31.37
CA GLY A 371 -1.14 23.04 31.99
C GLY A 371 -2.54 23.11 31.38
N SER A 372 -3.32 22.04 31.54
CA SER A 372 -4.71 21.99 31.12
C SER A 372 -5.61 22.52 32.23
N GLY A 373 -6.88 22.77 31.91
CA GLY A 373 -7.93 22.73 32.92
C GLY A 373 -8.15 21.30 33.41
N SER A 374 -9.12 21.14 34.33
CA SER A 374 -9.58 19.81 34.76
C SER A 374 -10.22 19.07 33.58
N LEU A 375 -9.88 17.79 33.43
CA LEU A 375 -10.37 16.90 32.37
C LEU A 375 -11.68 16.22 32.80
N SER A 376 -12.56 15.95 31.83
CA SER A 376 -13.83 15.25 32.07
C SER A 376 -14.11 14.24 30.95
N PRO A 377 -14.16 12.93 31.24
CA PRO A 377 -13.90 12.31 32.55
C PRO A 377 -12.44 12.52 33.02
N GLY A 378 -12.18 12.38 34.32
CA GLY A 378 -10.85 12.59 34.91
C GLY A 378 -9.79 11.60 34.43
N ILE A 379 -8.53 11.91 34.77
CA ILE A 379 -7.35 11.09 34.49
C ILE A 379 -7.44 9.79 35.27
N ASP A 380 -7.86 9.87 36.53
CA ASP A 380 -8.04 8.70 37.38
C ASP A 380 -9.47 8.13 37.33
N ASN A 381 -9.59 6.88 37.74
CA ASN A 381 -10.89 6.27 38.00
C ASN A 381 -10.86 5.61 39.37
N VAL A 382 -10.98 6.42 40.42
CA VAL A 382 -10.97 5.94 41.81
C VAL A 382 -12.00 4.86 42.12
N ALA A 383 -13.10 4.80 41.36
CA ALA A 383 -14.17 3.81 41.50
C ALA A 383 -13.92 2.51 40.73
N ALA A 384 -12.90 2.48 39.85
CA ALA A 384 -12.56 1.29 39.09
C ALA A 384 -12.14 0.14 40.00
N THR A 385 -12.67 -1.05 39.69
CA THR A 385 -12.33 -2.31 40.37
C THR A 385 -11.50 -3.24 39.49
N THR A 386 -11.25 -2.84 38.23
CA THR A 386 -10.40 -3.54 37.26
C THR A 386 -9.43 -2.56 36.61
N ARG A 387 -8.27 -3.07 36.20
CA ARG A 387 -7.24 -2.30 35.48
C ARG A 387 -7.80 -1.75 34.16
N GLU A 388 -8.58 -2.53 33.43
CA GLU A 388 -9.16 -2.14 32.14
C GLU A 388 -10.15 -0.97 32.26
N ALA A 389 -10.93 -0.91 33.35
CA ALA A 389 -11.85 0.20 33.58
C ALA A 389 -11.13 1.51 33.98
N ALA A 390 -9.87 1.39 34.45
CA ALA A 390 -8.99 2.51 34.77
C ALA A 390 -8.01 2.85 33.63
N ALA A 391 -8.10 2.16 32.49
CA ALA A 391 -7.17 2.34 31.39
C ALA A 391 -7.36 3.69 30.70
N ARG A 392 -6.24 4.35 30.43
CA ARG A 392 -6.14 5.57 29.64
C ARG A 392 -4.96 5.44 28.68
N ARG A 393 -4.99 6.16 27.57
CA ARG A 393 -3.86 6.19 26.62
C ARG A 393 -3.34 7.60 26.41
N ALA A 394 -2.03 7.77 26.44
CA ALA A 394 -1.37 9.04 26.17
C ALA A 394 -0.49 8.96 24.92
N ARG A 395 -0.44 10.08 24.19
CA ARG A 395 0.46 10.30 23.06
C ARG A 395 1.23 11.61 23.26
N VAL A 396 2.53 11.57 23.06
CA VAL A 396 3.44 12.73 23.14
C VAL A 396 4.24 12.80 21.85
N ASP A 397 4.22 13.95 21.18
CA ASP A 397 4.99 14.22 19.97
C ASP A 397 5.94 15.41 20.22
N ILE A 398 7.22 15.27 19.86
CA ILE A 398 8.25 16.31 19.94
C ILE A 398 8.96 16.40 18.58
N THR A 399 8.85 17.51 17.87
CA THR A 399 9.52 17.67 16.57
C THR A 399 11.03 17.87 16.74
N PRO A 400 11.84 17.66 15.67
CA PRO A 400 13.25 18.05 15.63
C PRO A 400 13.54 19.50 16.06
N THR A 401 12.58 20.40 15.79
CA THR A 401 12.66 21.83 16.12
C THR A 401 12.23 22.16 17.55
N GLY A 402 11.93 21.15 18.38
CA GLY A 402 11.55 21.36 19.79
C GLY A 402 10.08 21.72 19.99
N VAL A 403 9.20 21.36 19.06
CA VAL A 403 7.77 21.62 19.16
C VAL A 403 7.09 20.42 19.82
N LEU A 404 6.43 20.63 20.95
CA LEU A 404 5.76 19.60 21.76
C LEU A 404 4.22 19.62 21.60
N SER A 405 3.62 18.42 21.52
CA SER A 405 2.18 18.17 21.61
C SER A 405 1.90 16.96 22.53
N VAL A 406 0.82 17.04 23.33
CA VAL A 406 0.39 16.00 24.27
C VAL A 406 -1.10 15.74 24.08
N LYS A 407 -1.51 14.46 24.01
CA LYS A 407 -2.91 14.04 23.88
C LYS A 407 -3.20 12.87 24.82
N VAL A 408 -4.43 12.80 25.32
CA VAL A 408 -4.90 11.69 26.14
C VAL A 408 -6.28 11.26 25.65
N ASP A 409 -6.38 10.00 25.30
CA ASP A 409 -7.62 9.28 25.03
C ASP A 409 -8.17 8.80 26.39
N LEU A 410 -9.25 9.44 26.83
CA LEU A 410 -9.83 9.28 28.16
C LEU A 410 -10.81 8.12 28.24
N ASN A 411 -11.44 7.77 27.12
CA ASN A 411 -12.42 6.69 27.03
C ASN A 411 -11.81 5.36 26.53
N TYR A 412 -10.56 5.39 26.07
CA TYR A 412 -9.75 4.27 25.59
C TYR A 412 -10.34 3.59 24.33
N ASP A 413 -10.97 4.35 23.43
CA ASP A 413 -11.54 3.85 22.18
C ASP A 413 -10.60 3.98 20.96
N GLY A 414 -9.45 4.63 21.15
CA GLY A 414 -8.41 4.79 20.14
C GLY A 414 -8.53 6.06 19.29
N ASP A 415 -9.56 6.89 19.51
CA ASP A 415 -9.60 8.26 19.03
C ASP A 415 -8.99 9.19 20.10
N PHE A 416 -8.29 10.24 19.68
CA PHE A 416 -7.73 11.26 20.58
C PHE A 416 -8.41 12.63 20.35
N LEU A 417 -9.51 12.65 19.59
CA LEU A 417 -10.17 13.87 19.11
C LEU A 417 -11.62 13.99 19.60
N ASP A 418 -12.05 13.13 20.52
CA ASP A 418 -13.40 13.19 21.06
C ASP A 418 -13.66 14.49 21.86
N PRO A 419 -14.93 14.95 21.95
CA PRO A 419 -15.30 16.07 22.79
C PRO A 419 -14.97 15.82 24.27
N GLY A 420 -13.94 16.49 24.81
CA GLY A 420 -13.44 16.30 26.18
C GLY A 420 -12.04 15.66 26.25
N GLU A 421 -11.56 15.10 25.14
CA GLU A 421 -10.25 14.44 25.00
C GLU A 421 -9.19 15.34 24.35
N THR A 422 -9.41 16.65 24.41
CA THR A 422 -8.42 17.65 24.00
C THR A 422 -7.66 18.15 25.23
N PRO A 423 -6.38 17.77 25.48
CA PRO A 423 -5.64 18.43 26.56
C PRO A 423 -4.59 19.43 26.04
N ILE A 424 -4.56 20.58 26.72
CA ILE A 424 -3.74 21.79 26.53
C ILE A 424 -3.78 22.35 25.09
N GLU A 425 -4.32 23.57 24.95
CA GLU A 425 -4.15 24.45 23.79
C GLU A 425 -2.69 24.87 23.56
N THR A 426 -1.78 23.91 23.42
CA THR A 426 -0.48 24.14 22.79
C THR A 426 -0.44 23.28 21.55
N ASN A 427 -1.17 23.69 20.52
CA ASN A 427 -0.74 23.34 19.18
C ASN A 427 0.64 23.98 19.02
N ASN A 428 1.68 23.17 19.22
CA ASN A 428 3.06 23.53 19.02
C ASN A 428 3.71 24.33 20.16
N LEU A 429 3.77 23.77 21.38
CA LEU A 429 4.58 24.37 22.45
C LEU A 429 6.06 24.31 22.08
N ASP A 430 6.67 25.47 21.85
CA ASP A 430 8.11 25.59 21.66
C ASP A 430 8.83 25.41 23.01
N ILE A 431 9.36 24.21 23.25
CA ILE A 431 10.06 23.89 24.50
C ILE A 431 11.45 24.53 24.58
N ILE A 432 12.01 25.00 23.46
CA ILE A 432 13.29 25.73 23.45
C ILE A 432 13.08 27.11 24.06
N ALA A 433 12.08 27.83 23.53
CA ALA A 433 11.69 29.13 24.03
C ALA A 433 11.22 29.05 25.49
N ALA A 434 10.39 28.04 25.82
CA ALA A 434 9.83 27.87 27.15
C ALA A 434 10.88 27.49 28.22
N ASN A 435 11.96 26.80 27.84
CA ASN A 435 13.05 26.44 28.75
C ASN A 435 14.18 27.47 28.82
N GLY A 436 14.07 28.60 28.10
CA GLY A 436 15.04 29.70 28.14
C GLY A 436 16.43 29.35 27.59
N GLY A 437 16.55 28.37 26.67
CA GLY A 437 17.86 27.96 26.15
C GLY A 437 17.83 26.75 25.21
N SER A 438 19.00 26.21 24.87
CA SER A 438 19.15 25.11 23.91
C SER A 438 18.73 23.74 24.46
N ILE A 439 18.32 22.85 23.55
CA ILE A 439 18.06 21.44 23.82
C ILE A 439 19.39 20.70 24.08
N PRO A 440 19.48 19.76 25.05
CA PRO A 440 20.59 18.82 25.16
C PRO A 440 20.88 18.11 23.84
N SER A 441 22.13 17.76 23.53
CA SER A 441 22.46 17.07 22.27
C SER A 441 21.90 15.65 22.19
N THR A 442 21.61 15.03 23.34
CA THR A 442 20.91 13.74 23.43
C THR A 442 19.96 13.73 24.62
N PHE A 443 18.93 12.89 24.54
CA PHE A 443 17.96 12.64 25.60
C PHE A 443 17.95 11.18 26.04
N LYS A 444 17.62 10.95 27.31
CA LYS A 444 16.97 9.71 27.77
C LYS A 444 15.55 10.05 28.18
N PHE A 445 14.65 9.08 28.14
CA PHE A 445 13.27 9.26 28.58
C PHE A 445 12.93 8.29 29.70
N GLY A 446 11.88 8.60 30.46
CA GLY A 446 11.41 7.74 31.54
C GLY A 446 10.01 8.07 32.01
N PHE A 447 9.56 7.28 32.98
CA PHE A 447 8.33 7.48 33.74
C PHE A 447 8.64 7.59 35.22
N ALA A 448 7.96 8.48 35.93
CA ALA A 448 8.03 8.59 37.38
C ALA A 448 6.63 8.77 37.96
N SER A 449 6.43 8.34 39.20
CA SER A 449 5.16 8.53 39.90
C SER A 449 5.41 8.61 41.40
N SER A 450 4.48 9.22 42.12
CA SER A 450 4.50 9.30 43.58
C SER A 450 3.11 9.33 44.20
N THR A 451 3.08 9.08 45.50
CA THR A 451 1.90 9.22 46.38
C THR A 451 2.24 10.09 47.59
N GLY A 452 1.24 10.67 48.24
CA GLY A 452 1.35 11.49 49.45
C GLY A 452 0.31 11.05 50.48
N ASP A 453 -0.40 12.00 51.09
CA ASP A 453 -1.56 11.71 51.97
C ASP A 453 -2.76 11.14 51.17
N ALA A 454 -2.80 11.45 49.88
CA ALA A 454 -3.67 10.82 48.89
C ALA A 454 -2.90 9.75 48.11
N THR A 455 -3.58 8.65 47.78
CA THR A 455 -2.93 7.45 47.24
C THR A 455 -3.74 6.83 46.10
N ASN A 456 -3.02 6.37 45.07
CA ASN A 456 -3.49 5.56 43.95
C ASN A 456 -2.38 4.58 43.53
N ILE A 457 -2.78 3.50 42.86
CA ILE A 457 -1.88 2.62 42.12
C ILE A 457 -1.63 3.25 40.76
N HIS A 458 -0.36 3.50 40.42
CA HIS A 458 0.05 4.01 39.11
C HIS A 458 0.83 2.95 38.33
N GLU A 459 0.36 2.64 37.13
CA GLU A 459 0.92 1.61 36.25
C GLU A 459 1.07 2.11 34.80
N VAL A 460 2.04 1.57 34.05
CA VAL A 460 2.27 1.86 32.62
C VAL A 460 2.32 0.56 31.80
N ARG A 461 1.70 0.53 30.62
CA ARG A 461 1.86 -0.58 29.64
C ARG A 461 1.95 -0.07 28.20
N ASN A 462 2.25 -1.00 27.28
CA ASN A 462 2.20 -0.77 25.82
C ASN A 462 2.97 0.47 25.35
N LEU A 463 4.21 0.63 25.84
CA LEU A 463 5.09 1.74 25.50
C LEU A 463 5.70 1.55 24.11
N VAL A 464 5.56 2.54 23.24
CA VAL A 464 6.15 2.59 21.89
C VAL A 464 6.82 3.95 21.64
N ILE A 465 8.07 3.96 21.14
CA ILE A 465 8.84 5.18 20.82
C ILE A 465 9.56 5.11 19.45
N SER A 466 9.55 6.21 18.69
CA SER A 466 10.17 6.39 17.35
C SER A 466 10.73 7.81 17.09
N SER A 467 11.61 8.02 16.08
CA SER A 467 12.21 9.33 15.68
C SER A 467 11.87 9.80 14.23
N PHE A 468 12.16 11.07 13.87
CA PHE A 468 11.69 11.85 12.69
C PHE A 468 12.68 12.29 11.56
N SER A 469 14.02 12.34 11.66
CA SER A 469 14.90 12.91 10.58
C SER A 469 15.80 11.89 9.84
N THR A 470 16.01 12.09 8.52
CA THR A 470 16.92 11.32 7.64
C THR A 470 17.85 12.22 6.81
N PRO A 471 19.18 12.00 6.78
CA PRO A 471 20.10 12.76 5.92
C PRO A 471 19.88 12.50 4.42
N PRO A 472 20.27 13.44 3.53
CA PRO A 472 20.12 13.27 2.09
C PRO A 472 20.93 12.09 1.59
N ILE A 473 20.46 11.43 0.54
CA ILE A 473 21.17 10.34 -0.14
C ILE A 473 21.69 10.81 -1.50
N VAL A 474 22.83 10.27 -1.93
CA VAL A 474 23.40 10.47 -3.26
C VAL A 474 23.55 9.12 -3.93
N THR A 475 23.49 9.10 -5.25
CA THR A 475 23.63 7.88 -6.04
C THR A 475 25.01 7.78 -6.68
N ASP A 476 25.48 6.56 -6.90
CA ASP A 476 26.67 6.35 -7.72
C ASP A 476 26.32 6.58 -9.20
N ALA A 477 27.27 7.14 -9.95
CA ALA A 477 27.15 7.34 -11.39
C ALA A 477 28.26 6.58 -12.13
N ALA A 478 27.97 6.08 -13.31
CA ALA A 478 28.96 5.45 -14.18
C ALA A 478 28.92 6.10 -15.56
N ILE A 479 30.10 6.47 -16.05
CA ILE A 479 30.26 7.20 -17.32
C ILE A 479 31.26 6.43 -18.17
N SER A 480 30.82 6.05 -19.37
CA SER A 480 31.69 5.43 -20.37
C SER A 480 32.53 6.50 -21.05
N VAL A 481 33.84 6.29 -21.09
CA VAL A 481 34.81 7.26 -21.60
C VAL A 481 35.76 6.58 -22.56
N SER A 482 35.85 7.11 -23.78
CA SER A 482 36.83 6.68 -24.77
C SER A 482 38.18 7.37 -24.52
N PRO A 483 39.33 6.71 -24.81
CA PRO A 483 40.63 7.35 -24.66
C PRO A 483 40.74 8.63 -25.52
N ASN A 484 41.47 9.63 -25.01
CA ASN A 484 41.66 10.94 -25.67
C ASN A 484 40.36 11.70 -26.01
N SER A 485 39.31 11.53 -25.20
CA SER A 485 38.02 12.21 -25.40
C SER A 485 37.66 13.16 -24.25
N THR A 486 36.72 14.08 -24.51
CA THR A 486 36.09 14.94 -23.51
C THR A 486 34.64 14.49 -23.34
N VAL A 487 34.20 14.23 -22.11
CA VAL A 487 32.82 13.82 -21.82
C VAL A 487 32.19 14.73 -20.77
N ASN A 488 30.88 14.97 -20.88
CA ASN A 488 30.12 15.63 -19.82
C ASN A 488 29.88 14.61 -18.70
N VAL A 489 30.08 15.05 -17.46
CA VAL A 489 29.95 14.24 -16.26
C VAL A 489 28.52 14.38 -15.75
N THR A 490 27.65 13.51 -16.24
CA THR A 490 26.24 13.47 -15.84
C THR A 490 26.01 12.45 -14.73
N GLY A 491 24.93 12.64 -13.96
CA GLY A 491 24.50 11.67 -12.94
C GLY A 491 24.89 11.99 -11.50
N LEU A 492 25.64 13.08 -11.25
CA LEU A 492 25.71 13.62 -9.89
C LEU A 492 24.32 14.10 -9.49
N SER A 493 23.78 13.51 -8.45
CA SER A 493 22.47 13.85 -7.90
C SER A 493 22.48 13.65 -6.40
N GLY A 494 21.55 14.33 -5.74
CA GLY A 494 21.23 14.14 -4.34
C GLY A 494 19.72 14.26 -4.19
N THR A 495 19.16 13.44 -3.33
CA THR A 495 17.74 13.46 -3.00
C THR A 495 17.60 13.43 -1.49
N ASP A 496 16.71 14.27 -1.02
CA ASP A 496 16.29 14.33 0.36
C ASP A 496 14.77 14.20 0.35
N ALA A 497 14.22 13.35 1.22
CA ALA A 497 12.78 13.08 1.19
C ALA A 497 11.98 14.20 1.87
N GLU A 498 12.67 15.00 2.69
CA GLU A 498 12.10 16.04 3.53
C GLU A 498 12.32 17.43 2.95
N THR A 499 13.48 17.67 2.34
CA THR A 499 13.94 18.98 1.89
C THR A 499 14.59 18.95 0.50
N THR A 500 15.26 20.04 0.07
CA THR A 500 15.97 20.07 -1.22
C THR A 500 17.49 20.09 -1.03
N ILE A 501 18.24 19.69 -2.05
CA ILE A 501 19.70 19.72 -1.98
C ILE A 501 20.22 21.14 -2.13
N ALA A 502 20.93 21.63 -1.13
CA ALA A 502 21.55 22.95 -1.12
C ALA A 502 22.90 22.97 -1.87
N SER A 503 23.71 21.92 -1.76
CA SER A 503 25.04 21.89 -2.40
C SER A 503 25.62 20.48 -2.59
N PHE A 504 26.66 20.38 -3.42
CA PHE A 504 27.44 19.18 -3.66
C PHE A 504 28.93 19.41 -3.42
N THR A 505 29.56 18.65 -2.53
CA THR A 505 30.99 18.74 -2.27
C THR A 505 31.74 17.62 -2.98
N ILE A 506 32.69 17.94 -3.86
CA ILE A 506 33.59 16.96 -4.47
C ILE A 506 34.59 16.50 -3.41
N VAL A 507 34.51 15.23 -3.01
CA VAL A 507 35.31 14.67 -1.91
C VAL A 507 36.67 14.15 -2.40
N SER A 508 36.73 13.57 -3.58
CA SER A 508 37.97 13.15 -4.24
C SER A 508 37.96 13.50 -5.72
N ILE A 509 39.11 13.43 -6.39
CA ILE A 509 39.27 13.71 -7.84
C ILE A 509 39.96 12.53 -8.55
N PRO A 510 39.80 12.36 -9.88
CA PRO A 510 40.44 11.28 -10.63
C PRO A 510 41.98 11.39 -10.65
N ASP A 511 42.66 10.26 -10.86
CA ASP A 511 44.10 10.23 -11.12
C ASP A 511 44.44 11.04 -12.38
N SER A 512 45.37 11.98 -12.26
CA SER A 512 45.79 12.87 -13.35
C SER A 512 46.43 12.13 -14.52
N ALA A 513 46.96 10.92 -14.30
CA ALA A 513 47.44 10.05 -15.37
C ALA A 513 46.30 9.53 -16.27
N GLN A 514 45.08 9.44 -15.74
CA GLN A 514 43.89 8.98 -16.46
C GLN A 514 43.13 10.16 -17.09
N GLY A 515 43.10 11.31 -16.42
CA GLY A 515 42.46 12.52 -16.92
C GLY A 515 42.21 13.59 -15.85
N THR A 516 41.55 14.68 -16.24
CA THR A 516 41.28 15.82 -15.35
C THR A 516 39.80 16.22 -15.39
N LEU A 517 39.24 16.55 -14.23
CA LEU A 517 37.88 17.06 -14.07
C LEU A 517 37.86 18.59 -14.20
N PHE A 518 36.91 19.15 -14.94
CA PHE A 518 36.78 20.58 -15.22
C PHE A 518 35.34 21.06 -14.95
N LEU A 519 35.20 22.31 -14.50
CA LEU A 519 33.95 23.04 -14.54
C LEU A 519 33.94 23.92 -15.80
N GLY A 520 33.01 23.64 -16.71
CA GLY A 520 32.98 24.14 -18.08
C GLY A 520 33.78 23.28 -19.06
N ASN A 521 33.50 23.41 -20.36
CA ASN A 521 34.16 22.60 -21.39
C ASN A 521 35.66 22.98 -21.50
N PRO A 522 36.60 22.02 -21.29
CA PRO A 522 38.04 22.31 -21.33
C PRO A 522 38.54 22.76 -22.70
N LEU A 523 37.90 22.36 -23.80
CA LEU A 523 38.26 22.80 -25.16
C LEU A 523 37.98 24.29 -25.40
N THR A 524 37.16 24.90 -24.54
CA THR A 524 36.77 26.32 -24.63
C THR A 524 37.14 27.11 -23.37
N GLY A 525 38.05 26.60 -22.53
CA GLY A 525 38.59 27.33 -21.36
C GLY A 525 37.97 27.00 -20.00
N GLY A 526 37.40 25.81 -19.80
CA GLY A 526 36.95 25.33 -18.50
C GLY A 526 38.05 25.29 -17.43
N THR A 527 37.68 25.36 -16.15
CA THR A 527 38.62 25.42 -15.01
C THR A 527 38.73 24.07 -14.29
N PRO A 528 39.93 23.60 -13.91
CA PRO A 528 40.08 22.35 -13.17
C PRO A 528 39.34 22.35 -11.83
N VAL A 529 38.67 21.24 -11.51
CA VAL A 529 37.98 21.04 -10.21
C VAL A 529 38.95 20.44 -9.19
N THR A 530 38.84 20.86 -7.93
CA THR A 530 39.68 20.40 -6.81
C THR A 530 38.89 19.61 -5.76
N ALA A 531 39.56 18.74 -5.01
CA ALA A 531 38.94 18.05 -3.87
C ALA A 531 38.58 19.06 -2.76
N GLY A 532 37.40 18.90 -2.17
CA GLY A 532 36.77 19.82 -1.23
C GLY A 532 35.95 20.94 -1.89
N GLN A 533 35.94 21.05 -3.23
CA GLN A 533 35.20 22.09 -3.92
C GLN A 533 33.69 21.86 -3.81
N VAL A 534 32.97 22.90 -3.40
CA VAL A 534 31.50 22.91 -3.29
C VAL A 534 30.90 23.48 -4.57
N LEU A 535 29.95 22.76 -5.15
CA LEU A 535 29.22 23.08 -6.36
C LEU A 535 27.73 23.24 -6.03
N THR A 536 27.06 24.20 -6.66
CA THR A 536 25.60 24.33 -6.55
C THR A 536 24.89 23.36 -7.51
N PRO A 537 23.60 23.05 -7.30
CA PRO A 537 22.84 22.22 -8.24
C PRO A 537 22.90 22.72 -9.70
N GLU A 538 22.95 24.04 -9.93
CA GLU A 538 23.04 24.65 -11.26
C GLU A 538 24.41 24.49 -11.92
N GLN A 539 25.46 24.23 -11.14
CA GLN A 539 26.83 24.03 -11.64
C GLN A 539 27.09 22.58 -12.06
N LEU A 540 26.31 21.61 -11.57
CA LEU A 540 26.49 20.19 -11.88
C LEU A 540 26.42 19.86 -13.39
N PRO A 541 25.48 20.41 -14.19
CA PRO A 541 25.41 20.12 -15.63
C PRO A 541 26.63 20.62 -16.43
N LEU A 542 27.51 21.41 -15.81
CA LEU A 542 28.70 22.00 -16.42
C LEU A 542 29.98 21.22 -16.08
N LEU A 543 29.89 20.06 -15.45
CA LEU A 543 31.07 19.29 -15.05
C LEU A 543 31.58 18.40 -16.20
N PHE A 544 32.83 18.50 -16.61
CA PHE A 544 33.43 17.74 -17.71
C PHE A 544 34.64 16.92 -17.26
N PHE A 545 34.86 15.76 -17.89
CA PHE A 545 36.08 14.97 -17.73
C PHE A 545 36.84 14.88 -19.04
N GLN A 546 38.14 15.21 -19.00
CA GLN A 546 39.06 15.09 -20.13
C GLN A 546 39.96 13.86 -19.92
N ALA A 547 39.76 12.83 -20.73
CA ALA A 547 40.57 11.61 -20.69
C ALA A 547 41.91 11.78 -21.42
N GLN A 548 42.94 11.14 -20.91
CA GLN A 548 44.26 11.03 -21.56
C GLN A 548 44.26 9.94 -22.65
N PRO A 549 45.23 9.93 -23.59
CA PRO A 549 45.34 8.90 -24.62
C PRO A 549 45.51 7.46 -24.09
N GLY A 550 46.06 7.30 -22.88
CA GLY A 550 46.24 6.01 -22.20
C GLY A 550 45.15 5.67 -21.18
N PHE A 551 43.95 6.26 -21.30
CA PHE A 551 42.87 6.04 -20.34
C PHE A 551 42.48 4.57 -20.23
N THR A 552 42.47 4.06 -19.01
CA THR A 552 42.11 2.68 -18.65
C THR A 552 40.95 2.60 -17.66
N GLY A 553 40.53 3.75 -17.13
CA GLY A 553 39.48 3.87 -16.12
C GLY A 553 39.87 4.84 -15.00
N GLY A 554 38.90 5.31 -14.23
CA GLY A 554 39.12 6.16 -13.06
C GLY A 554 37.84 6.35 -12.24
N SER A 555 37.93 7.07 -11.12
CA SER A 555 36.76 7.44 -10.34
C SER A 555 37.00 8.69 -9.50
N PHE A 556 35.92 9.30 -9.04
CA PHE A 556 35.96 10.34 -8.02
C PHE A 556 34.69 10.29 -7.15
N THR A 557 34.67 10.98 -6.01
CA THR A 557 33.55 10.92 -5.05
C THR A 557 33.00 12.29 -4.70
N TYR A 558 31.74 12.35 -4.29
CA TYR A 558 31.06 13.60 -3.91
C TYR A 558 30.03 13.36 -2.79
N ARG A 559 29.64 14.40 -2.05
CA ARG A 559 28.53 14.40 -1.08
C ARG A 559 27.51 15.46 -1.45
N ALA A 560 26.25 15.30 -1.07
CA ALA A 560 25.25 16.35 -1.07
C ALA A 560 25.01 16.86 0.36
N THR A 561 24.63 18.12 0.48
CA THR A 561 24.12 18.70 1.73
C THR A 561 22.75 19.29 1.44
N ASP A 562 21.76 18.95 2.25
CA ASP A 562 20.41 19.45 2.12
C ASP A 562 20.26 20.90 2.64
N THR A 563 19.05 21.46 2.60
CA THR A 563 18.78 22.81 3.11
C THR A 563 18.77 22.92 4.63
N ASP A 564 18.70 21.80 5.35
CA ASP A 564 18.75 21.73 6.82
C ASP A 564 20.19 21.58 7.35
N GLY A 565 21.15 21.37 6.44
CA GLY A 565 22.58 21.32 6.73
C GLY A 565 23.11 19.89 6.94
N ASP A 566 22.27 18.88 6.78
CA ASP A 566 22.68 17.49 6.90
C ASP A 566 23.40 17.05 5.61
N ALA A 567 24.61 16.52 5.79
CA ALA A 567 25.41 16.01 4.68
C ALA A 567 25.18 14.51 4.51
N THR A 568 25.16 14.07 3.26
CA THR A 568 25.06 12.65 2.93
C THR A 568 26.12 11.88 3.70
N GLN A 569 25.74 10.85 4.44
CA GLN A 569 26.69 10.13 5.29
C GLN A 569 27.68 9.27 4.47
N THR A 570 27.29 8.79 3.29
CA THR A 570 28.20 8.16 2.31
C THR A 570 28.45 9.10 1.15
N PRO A 571 29.71 9.34 0.73
CA PRO A 571 29.93 9.94 -0.58
C PRO A 571 29.43 9.02 -1.70
N GLY A 572 28.81 9.59 -2.72
CA GLY A 572 28.54 8.91 -3.99
C GLY A 572 29.82 8.84 -4.81
N THR A 573 29.92 7.80 -5.62
CA THR A 573 31.08 7.53 -6.48
C THR A 573 30.69 7.69 -7.94
N VAL A 574 31.48 8.48 -8.67
CA VAL A 574 31.40 8.56 -10.12
C VAL A 574 32.52 7.70 -10.70
N THR A 575 32.15 6.61 -11.35
CA THR A 575 33.07 5.70 -12.04
C THR A 575 33.19 6.11 -13.50
N LEU A 576 34.42 6.23 -13.98
CA LEU A 576 34.78 6.55 -15.35
C LEU A 576 35.35 5.28 -15.98
N SER A 577 34.58 4.61 -16.83
CA SER A 577 34.91 3.28 -17.37
C SER A 577 35.30 3.35 -18.84
N LEU A 578 36.27 2.54 -19.24
CA LEU A 578 36.60 2.36 -20.66
C LEU A 578 35.42 1.66 -21.38
N SER A 579 34.96 2.19 -22.52
CA SER A 579 33.93 1.56 -23.35
C SER A 579 34.47 0.33 -24.10
N THR A 580 33.67 -0.74 -24.21
CA THR A 580 33.97 -1.94 -25.03
C THR A 580 33.40 -1.80 -26.43
N ASN A 581 34.23 -1.97 -27.47
CA ASN A 581 33.84 -1.78 -28.88
C ASN A 581 32.69 -2.70 -29.33
N GLN A 582 31.62 -2.16 -29.92
CA GLN A 582 30.47 -2.88 -30.46
C GLN A 582 30.50 -2.92 -31.99
N PRO A 583 30.09 -4.03 -32.64
CA PRO A 583 30.04 -4.10 -34.10
C PRO A 583 28.91 -3.23 -34.67
N PRO A 584 29.06 -2.72 -35.91
CA PRO A 584 27.99 -2.03 -36.64
C PRO A 584 26.69 -2.83 -36.76
N SER A 585 25.57 -2.15 -36.54
CA SER A 585 24.23 -2.63 -36.84
C SER A 585 23.83 -2.26 -38.28
N LEU A 586 23.31 -3.24 -39.02
CA LEU A 586 22.96 -3.13 -40.45
C LEU A 586 21.46 -3.33 -40.64
N ALA A 587 20.84 -2.60 -41.58
CA ALA A 587 19.44 -2.80 -41.93
C ALA A 587 19.22 -3.00 -43.44
N ASN A 588 18.24 -3.85 -43.76
CA ASN A 588 17.79 -4.02 -45.14
C ASN A 588 17.20 -2.71 -45.68
N ALA A 589 17.36 -2.48 -46.97
CA ALA A 589 16.81 -1.33 -47.67
C ALA A 589 16.00 -1.76 -48.88
N THR A 590 15.10 -0.89 -49.32
CA THR A 590 14.34 -1.05 -50.55
C THR A 590 14.50 0.21 -51.39
N VAL A 591 14.77 0.05 -52.68
CA VAL A 591 14.88 1.13 -53.64
C VAL A 591 13.92 0.85 -54.79
N ASP A 592 13.04 1.81 -55.07
CA ASP A 592 12.12 1.72 -56.19
C ASP A 592 12.80 2.14 -57.49
N VAL A 593 12.56 1.34 -58.53
CA VAL A 593 13.30 1.41 -59.79
C VAL A 593 12.33 1.41 -60.98
N THR A 594 12.44 2.46 -61.77
CA THR A 594 11.76 2.58 -63.07
C THR A 594 12.63 1.92 -64.15
N PRO A 595 12.10 0.96 -64.94
CA PRO A 595 12.88 0.29 -65.99
C PRO A 595 13.57 1.27 -66.95
N GLY A 596 14.84 1.00 -67.26
CA GLY A 596 15.66 1.79 -68.19
C GLY A 596 16.25 3.10 -67.67
N THR A 597 15.83 3.61 -66.51
CA THR A 597 16.29 4.89 -65.96
C THR A 597 17.25 4.69 -64.79
N PRO A 598 18.46 5.27 -64.80
CA PRO A 598 19.38 5.18 -63.65
C PRO A 598 18.79 5.80 -62.38
N VAL A 599 18.94 5.10 -61.26
CA VAL A 599 18.44 5.49 -59.94
C VAL A 599 19.61 5.65 -58.96
N ASN A 600 19.63 6.74 -58.21
CA ASN A 600 20.60 6.95 -57.14
C ASN A 600 20.23 6.09 -55.92
N ILE A 601 21.23 5.46 -55.30
CA ILE A 601 21.12 4.73 -54.03
C ILE A 601 21.86 5.56 -52.99
N PRO A 602 21.18 6.54 -52.36
CA PRO A 602 21.86 7.60 -51.64
C PRO A 602 22.57 7.12 -50.37
N THR A 603 22.09 6.05 -49.75
CA THR A 603 22.66 5.50 -48.51
C THR A 603 22.45 3.99 -48.40
N LEU A 604 23.34 3.33 -47.64
CA LEU A 604 23.17 1.99 -47.11
C LEU A 604 22.99 2.10 -45.59
N PRO A 605 21.86 1.64 -45.02
CA PRO A 605 21.57 1.80 -43.60
C PRO A 605 22.55 1.07 -42.67
N ALA A 606 23.45 1.81 -42.03
CA ALA A 606 24.31 1.29 -40.96
C ALA A 606 24.47 2.31 -39.84
N THR A 607 24.48 1.82 -38.60
CA THR A 607 24.75 2.61 -37.39
C THR A 607 25.75 1.89 -36.53
N ASP A 608 26.65 2.65 -35.91
CA ASP A 608 27.63 2.12 -34.97
C ASP A 608 27.29 2.59 -33.55
N PRO A 609 26.94 1.69 -32.61
CA PRO A 609 26.50 2.07 -31.26
C PRO A 609 27.53 2.84 -30.43
N ASP A 610 28.82 2.67 -30.70
CA ASP A 610 29.90 3.24 -29.88
C ASP A 610 31.04 3.86 -30.70
N GLY A 611 30.77 4.12 -31.98
CA GLY A 611 31.74 4.70 -32.89
C GLY A 611 31.11 5.30 -34.15
N THR A 612 31.82 5.15 -35.26
CA THR A 612 31.43 5.65 -36.58
C THR A 612 31.76 4.60 -37.64
N ILE A 613 30.95 4.54 -38.70
CA ILE A 613 31.21 3.63 -39.81
C ILE A 613 32.42 4.11 -40.63
N ALA A 614 33.46 3.29 -40.69
CA ALA A 614 34.66 3.55 -41.47
C ALA A 614 34.49 3.18 -42.95
N SER A 615 33.79 2.09 -43.26
CA SER A 615 33.60 1.63 -44.65
C SER A 615 32.42 0.67 -44.84
N PHE A 616 32.01 0.48 -46.09
CA PHE A 616 30.99 -0.47 -46.54
C PHE A 616 31.59 -1.43 -47.57
N THR A 617 31.23 -2.71 -47.53
CA THR A 617 31.68 -3.71 -48.52
C THR A 617 30.49 -4.29 -49.28
N ILE A 618 30.54 -4.30 -50.61
CA ILE A 618 29.50 -4.92 -51.45
C ILE A 618 29.73 -6.43 -51.55
N VAL A 619 28.81 -7.21 -51.01
CA VAL A 619 28.94 -8.67 -50.81
C VAL A 619 28.31 -9.48 -51.94
N THR A 620 27.27 -8.95 -52.59
CA THR A 620 26.71 -9.50 -53.85
C THR A 620 26.39 -8.37 -54.82
N LEU A 621 26.18 -8.69 -56.10
CA LEU A 621 25.74 -7.74 -57.13
C LEU A 621 24.37 -8.15 -57.69
N PRO A 622 23.58 -7.21 -58.23
CA PRO A 622 22.35 -7.55 -58.97
C PRO A 622 22.64 -8.45 -60.17
N ALA A 623 21.68 -9.28 -60.55
CA ALA A 623 21.79 -10.10 -61.75
C ALA A 623 21.96 -9.22 -62.99
N ALA A 624 22.89 -9.60 -63.87
CA ALA A 624 23.31 -8.76 -65.00
C ALA A 624 22.19 -8.46 -66.02
N ASP A 625 21.17 -9.32 -66.08
CA ASP A 625 19.97 -9.14 -66.91
C ASP A 625 18.97 -8.12 -66.32
N GLN A 626 19.09 -7.82 -65.02
CA GLN A 626 18.26 -6.83 -64.32
C GLN A 626 18.91 -5.44 -64.31
N GLY A 627 20.24 -5.35 -64.23
CA GLY A 627 20.95 -4.07 -64.30
C GLY A 627 22.37 -4.13 -63.74
N THR A 628 22.99 -2.96 -63.57
CA THR A 628 24.38 -2.85 -63.07
C THR A 628 24.52 -1.72 -62.06
N LEU A 629 25.31 -1.94 -61.00
CA LEU A 629 25.68 -0.91 -60.02
C LEU A 629 26.88 -0.10 -60.49
N PHE A 630 26.87 1.21 -60.24
CA PHE A 630 27.92 2.15 -60.62
C PHE A 630 28.28 3.09 -59.46
N LEU A 631 29.54 3.50 -59.39
CA LEU A 631 29.97 4.70 -58.66
C LEU A 631 29.95 5.90 -59.61
N GLY A 632 29.17 6.90 -59.27
CA GLY A 632 28.82 8.03 -60.13
C GLY A 632 27.65 7.71 -61.08
N ASN A 633 27.02 8.76 -61.61
CA ASN A 633 25.93 8.61 -62.56
C ASN A 633 26.41 7.88 -63.84
N PRO A 634 25.80 6.75 -64.24
CA PRO A 634 26.19 5.98 -65.42
C PRO A 634 26.16 6.82 -66.71
N ALA A 635 25.19 7.73 -66.84
CA ALA A 635 25.06 8.63 -67.99
C ALA A 635 26.18 9.70 -68.04
N ALA A 636 26.90 9.90 -66.93
CA ALA A 636 28.01 10.84 -66.81
C ALA A 636 29.38 10.13 -66.68
N GLY A 637 29.49 8.88 -67.10
CA GLY A 637 30.75 8.12 -67.09
C GLY A 637 31.05 7.42 -65.76
N GLY A 638 30.02 7.08 -64.97
CA GLY A 638 30.18 6.27 -63.75
C GLY A 638 30.88 4.95 -64.00
N VAL A 639 31.55 4.42 -62.97
CA VAL A 639 32.37 3.19 -63.04
C VAL A 639 31.60 2.02 -62.43
N PRO A 640 31.50 0.86 -63.09
CA PRO A 640 30.82 -0.31 -62.52
C PRO A 640 31.41 -0.74 -61.17
N VAL A 641 30.54 -1.05 -60.21
CA VAL A 641 30.93 -1.62 -58.91
C VAL A 641 31.24 -3.10 -59.07
N THR A 642 32.31 -3.55 -58.41
CA THR A 642 32.77 -4.95 -58.43
C THR A 642 32.45 -5.67 -57.12
N LEU A 643 32.38 -7.00 -57.19
CA LEU A 643 32.14 -7.85 -56.03
C LEU A 643 33.28 -7.69 -55.00
N GLY A 644 32.94 -7.48 -53.73
CA GLY A 644 33.91 -7.29 -52.64
C GLY A 644 34.50 -5.87 -52.57
N GLN A 645 34.02 -4.93 -53.39
CA GLN A 645 34.52 -3.57 -53.39
C GLN A 645 34.19 -2.86 -52.06
N ILE A 646 35.22 -2.25 -51.46
CA ILE A 646 35.11 -1.44 -50.24
C ILE A 646 34.89 0.02 -50.63
N LEU A 647 33.87 0.64 -50.03
CA LEU A 647 33.42 2.00 -50.28
C LEU A 647 33.51 2.83 -48.99
N THR A 648 34.01 4.05 -49.08
CA THR A 648 33.93 5.02 -47.97
C THR A 648 32.52 5.60 -47.86
N PRO A 649 32.11 6.15 -46.70
CA PRO A 649 30.84 6.86 -46.57
C PRO A 649 30.64 7.95 -47.63
N THR A 650 31.70 8.63 -48.06
CA THR A 650 31.65 9.64 -49.12
C THR A 650 31.40 9.03 -50.51
N GLN A 651 32.02 7.88 -50.82
CA GLN A 651 31.79 7.17 -52.09
C GLN A 651 30.38 6.57 -52.15
N LEU A 652 29.80 6.22 -51.01
CA LEU A 652 28.45 5.68 -50.93
C LEU A 652 27.36 6.63 -51.45
N GLY A 653 27.49 7.93 -51.16
CA GLY A 653 26.58 8.96 -51.67
C GLY A 653 26.62 9.14 -53.20
N GLN A 654 27.46 8.37 -53.90
CA GLN A 654 27.61 8.36 -55.35
C GLN A 654 27.16 7.03 -55.97
N LEU A 655 26.53 6.13 -55.22
CA LEU A 655 26.13 4.81 -55.72
C LEU A 655 24.87 4.89 -56.60
N PHE A 656 24.92 4.38 -57.83
CA PHE A 656 23.78 4.34 -58.75
C PHE A 656 23.48 2.91 -59.19
N PHE A 657 22.21 2.63 -59.50
CA PHE A 657 21.79 1.43 -60.21
C PHE A 657 21.22 1.77 -61.58
N GLN A 658 21.75 1.16 -62.64
CA GLN A 658 21.23 1.25 -64.00
C GLN A 658 20.41 -0.01 -64.32
N PRO A 659 19.07 0.05 -64.27
CA PRO A 659 18.21 -1.06 -64.68
C PRO A 659 18.23 -1.27 -66.19
N THR A 660 17.98 -2.50 -66.62
CA THR A 660 17.68 -2.79 -68.03
C THR A 660 16.27 -2.31 -68.40
N PRO A 661 15.95 -2.11 -69.70
CA PRO A 661 14.59 -1.77 -70.14
C PRO A 661 13.53 -2.82 -69.77
N ASN A 662 13.95 -4.07 -69.55
CA ASN A 662 13.09 -5.20 -69.16
C ASN A 662 13.18 -5.51 -67.66
N PHE A 663 13.64 -4.57 -66.84
CA PHE A 663 13.82 -4.78 -65.40
C PHE A 663 12.54 -5.30 -64.73
N THR A 664 12.65 -6.43 -64.04
CA THR A 664 11.55 -7.10 -63.33
C THR A 664 11.71 -7.09 -61.81
N GLY A 665 12.91 -6.76 -61.31
CA GLY A 665 13.27 -6.75 -59.90
C GLY A 665 14.68 -7.28 -59.69
N GLY A 666 15.37 -6.86 -58.63
CA GLY A 666 16.73 -7.30 -58.33
C GLY A 666 17.10 -7.11 -56.87
N SER A 667 18.29 -7.55 -56.46
CA SER A 667 18.83 -7.26 -55.13
C SER A 667 20.34 -7.35 -55.10
N PHE A 668 20.95 -6.76 -54.07
CA PHE A 668 22.36 -6.95 -53.73
C PHE A 668 22.54 -6.85 -52.22
N THR A 669 23.69 -7.28 -51.69
CA THR A 669 23.96 -7.31 -50.25
C THR A 669 25.23 -6.55 -49.90
N TYR A 670 25.33 -6.07 -48.66
CA TYR A 670 26.48 -5.32 -48.16
C TYR A 670 26.76 -5.58 -46.67
N THR A 671 27.98 -5.29 -46.23
CA THR A 671 28.38 -5.19 -44.81
C THR A 671 29.01 -3.83 -44.52
N ALA A 672 29.17 -3.47 -43.25
CA ALA A 672 29.89 -2.27 -42.81
C ALA A 672 30.93 -2.60 -41.74
N THR A 673 31.98 -1.78 -41.66
CA THR A 673 33.08 -1.87 -40.69
C THR A 673 33.17 -0.56 -39.91
N ASP A 674 33.26 -0.64 -38.58
CA ASP A 674 33.43 0.53 -37.69
C ASP A 674 34.87 1.10 -37.74
N ASN A 675 35.08 2.21 -37.03
CA ASN A 675 36.38 2.86 -36.86
C ASN A 675 37.36 2.13 -35.93
N ALA A 676 36.93 1.05 -35.27
CA ALA A 676 37.76 0.16 -34.47
C ALA A 676 38.09 -1.17 -35.21
N GLY A 677 37.60 -1.35 -36.43
CA GLY A 677 37.87 -2.49 -37.31
C GLY A 677 36.89 -3.66 -37.20
N THR A 678 35.79 -3.55 -36.46
CA THR A 678 34.80 -4.62 -36.32
C THR A 678 33.80 -4.58 -37.48
N VAL A 679 33.48 -5.74 -38.04
CA VAL A 679 32.54 -5.90 -39.17
C VAL A 679 31.17 -6.34 -38.66
N GLY A 680 30.11 -5.75 -39.20
CA GLY A 680 28.72 -6.15 -38.92
C GLY A 680 28.49 -7.64 -39.24
N ALA A 681 27.88 -8.36 -38.30
CA ALA A 681 27.87 -9.82 -38.29
C ALA A 681 27.05 -10.49 -39.41
N THR A 682 26.02 -9.81 -39.94
CA THR A 682 25.15 -10.35 -41.00
C THR A 682 25.00 -9.36 -42.13
N PRO A 683 25.31 -9.71 -43.40
CA PRO A 683 25.09 -8.82 -44.53
C PRO A 683 23.63 -8.39 -44.64
N ALA A 684 23.38 -7.11 -44.89
CA ALA A 684 22.06 -6.57 -45.17
C ALA A 684 21.77 -6.58 -46.67
N THR A 685 20.49 -6.72 -47.03
CA THR A 685 20.00 -6.80 -48.40
C THR A 685 19.40 -5.47 -48.83
N VAL A 686 19.77 -4.99 -50.02
CA VAL A 686 19.08 -3.94 -50.75
C VAL A 686 18.21 -4.59 -51.82
N THR A 687 16.90 -4.41 -51.70
CA THR A 687 15.91 -4.89 -52.67
C THR A 687 15.59 -3.79 -53.68
N LEU A 688 15.67 -4.12 -54.97
CA LEU A 688 15.40 -3.21 -56.09
C LEU A 688 14.03 -3.58 -56.66
N ASN A 689 13.02 -2.76 -56.36
CA ASN A 689 11.62 -3.05 -56.69
C ASN A 689 11.20 -2.36 -57.99
N ARG A 690 10.50 -3.09 -58.86
CA ARG A 690 9.84 -2.48 -60.02
C ARG A 690 8.53 -1.82 -59.59
N ILE A 691 8.33 -0.55 -59.93
CA ILE A 691 7.05 0.14 -59.70
C ILE A 691 6.14 0.09 -60.94
N SER A 692 4.84 -0.17 -60.72
CA SER A 692 3.73 -0.04 -61.69
C SER A 692 2.72 0.97 -61.13
N ASN A 693 2.11 1.80 -62.00
CA ASN A 693 1.21 2.88 -61.58
C ASN A 693 0.11 2.41 -60.62
N GLN A 694 0.01 2.99 -59.42
CA GLN A 694 -1.01 2.64 -58.43
C GLN A 694 -2.17 3.67 -58.45
N PRO A 695 -3.44 3.23 -58.36
CA PRO A 695 -4.54 4.18 -58.24
C PRO A 695 -4.57 4.88 -56.87
N PRO A 696 -5.12 6.11 -56.77
CA PRO A 696 -5.26 6.80 -55.50
C PRO A 696 -6.14 6.07 -54.49
N THR A 697 -5.95 6.38 -53.21
CA THR A 697 -6.75 5.86 -52.10
C THR A 697 -7.62 6.96 -51.48
N LEU A 698 -8.88 6.61 -51.23
CA LEU A 698 -9.86 7.47 -50.55
C LEU A 698 -10.21 6.92 -49.15
N PRO A 699 -10.59 7.79 -48.19
CA PRO A 699 -11.10 7.40 -46.89
C PRO A 699 -12.28 6.42 -46.99
N ASN A 700 -12.52 5.64 -45.93
CA ASN A 700 -13.68 4.74 -45.88
C ASN A 700 -15.00 5.52 -45.96
N ASP A 701 -16.09 4.82 -46.31
CA ASP A 701 -17.43 5.41 -46.41
C ASP A 701 -17.78 6.18 -45.11
N THR A 702 -18.21 7.42 -45.26
CA THR A 702 -18.48 8.34 -44.15
C THR A 702 -19.98 8.54 -43.96
N SER A 703 -20.40 8.73 -42.70
CA SER A 703 -21.77 9.10 -42.35
C SER A 703 -21.76 10.46 -41.65
N THR A 704 -22.41 11.45 -42.25
CA THR A 704 -22.51 12.81 -41.70
C THR A 704 -23.95 13.04 -41.20
N PRO A 705 -24.17 13.16 -39.88
CA PRO A 705 -25.47 13.53 -39.35
C PRO A 705 -25.75 15.01 -39.64
N LEU A 706 -26.93 15.30 -40.17
CA LEU A 706 -27.36 16.65 -40.54
C LEU A 706 -28.59 17.07 -39.74
N THR A 707 -28.71 18.38 -39.50
CA THR A 707 -29.95 19.00 -39.02
C THR A 707 -30.81 19.43 -40.23
N PRO A 708 -32.15 19.37 -40.16
CA PRO A 708 -33.01 19.60 -41.33
C PRO A 708 -33.03 21.03 -41.89
N THR A 709 -32.32 21.98 -41.27
CA THR A 709 -32.48 23.42 -41.58
C THR A 709 -31.13 24.08 -41.86
N GLY A 710 -30.73 24.11 -43.13
CA GLY A 710 -29.61 24.92 -43.64
C GLY A 710 -28.59 24.15 -44.49
N PRO A 711 -27.82 24.83 -45.36
CA PRO A 711 -26.71 24.21 -46.07
C PRO A 711 -25.56 23.87 -45.12
N THR A 712 -24.98 22.68 -45.26
CA THR A 712 -23.87 22.18 -44.42
C THR A 712 -22.64 21.90 -45.27
N ASN A 713 -21.46 22.38 -44.86
CA ASN A 713 -20.19 22.02 -45.51
C ASN A 713 -19.79 20.58 -45.17
N LEU A 714 -19.44 19.78 -46.16
CA LEU A 714 -19.03 18.39 -46.00
C LEU A 714 -17.50 18.32 -45.97
N THR A 715 -16.94 18.10 -44.78
CA THR A 715 -15.48 18.02 -44.57
C THR A 715 -14.98 16.57 -44.59
N GLY A 716 -13.69 16.37 -44.84
CA GLY A 716 -13.04 15.06 -44.75
C GLY A 716 -13.11 14.17 -46.01
N LEU A 717 -13.29 14.77 -47.19
CA LEU A 717 -13.46 14.07 -48.48
C LEU A 717 -12.17 13.92 -49.31
N GLY A 718 -11.00 14.30 -48.77
CA GLY A 718 -9.72 14.19 -49.48
C GLY A 718 -9.11 12.79 -49.44
N GLY A 719 -8.22 12.47 -50.38
CA GLY A 719 -7.47 11.19 -50.44
C GLY A 719 -5.95 11.37 -50.51
N SER A 720 -5.24 10.25 -50.62
CA SER A 720 -3.80 10.21 -50.87
C SER A 720 -3.45 9.27 -52.01
N ASP A 721 -2.41 9.59 -52.76
CA ASP A 721 -1.94 8.81 -53.89
C ASP A 721 -0.58 8.15 -53.57
N PRO A 722 -0.50 6.80 -53.51
CA PRO A 722 0.72 6.10 -53.08
C PRO A 722 1.96 6.35 -53.94
N ASP A 723 1.83 6.64 -55.23
CA ASP A 723 2.95 6.77 -56.18
C ASP A 723 2.93 8.07 -57.01
N GLY A 724 2.15 9.06 -56.56
CA GLY A 724 1.90 10.29 -57.30
C GLY A 724 1.19 11.38 -56.49
N SER A 725 0.33 12.13 -57.17
CA SER A 725 -0.49 13.19 -56.59
C SER A 725 -1.89 13.17 -57.18
N ILE A 726 -2.91 13.54 -56.40
CA ILE A 726 -4.29 13.60 -56.91
C ILE A 726 -4.46 14.82 -57.82
N SER A 727 -4.75 14.59 -59.10
CA SER A 727 -5.02 15.63 -60.09
C SER A 727 -6.46 16.16 -60.06
N GLY A 728 -7.40 15.41 -59.50
CA GLY A 728 -8.78 15.86 -59.31
C GLY A 728 -9.71 14.78 -58.76
N TYR A 729 -10.98 15.15 -58.58
CA TYR A 729 -12.05 14.26 -58.12
C TYR A 729 -13.22 14.29 -59.09
N VAL A 730 -13.99 13.21 -59.15
CA VAL A 730 -15.25 13.12 -59.90
C VAL A 730 -16.39 12.75 -58.98
N ILE A 731 -17.50 13.50 -59.02
CA ILE A 731 -18.73 13.17 -58.30
C ILE A 731 -19.59 12.29 -59.22
N SER A 732 -19.69 11.00 -58.94
CA SER A 732 -20.29 10.01 -59.85
C SER A 732 -21.80 9.83 -59.66
N VAL A 733 -22.29 9.94 -58.42
CA VAL A 733 -23.71 9.85 -58.08
C VAL A 733 -24.04 11.04 -57.18
N ILE A 734 -25.13 11.73 -57.47
CA ILE A 734 -25.64 12.86 -56.66
C ILE A 734 -26.92 12.47 -55.92
N PRO A 735 -27.27 13.15 -54.82
CA PRO A 735 -28.51 12.91 -54.11
C PRO A 735 -29.74 13.13 -55.00
N PRO A 736 -30.83 12.35 -54.82
CA PRO A 736 -32.11 12.64 -55.46
C PRO A 736 -32.61 14.05 -55.12
N ALA A 737 -33.13 14.78 -56.11
CA ALA A 737 -33.52 16.19 -55.96
C ALA A 737 -34.58 16.44 -54.87
N ASN A 738 -35.39 15.45 -54.54
CA ASN A 738 -36.38 15.52 -53.45
C ASN A 738 -35.76 15.39 -52.05
N GLN A 739 -34.55 14.81 -51.93
CA GLN A 739 -33.80 14.70 -50.68
C GLN A 739 -32.89 15.91 -50.43
N GLY A 740 -32.42 16.59 -51.48
CA GLY A 740 -31.61 17.81 -51.39
C GLY A 740 -30.62 17.95 -52.54
N THR A 741 -29.83 19.02 -52.52
CA THR A 741 -28.91 19.37 -53.61
C THR A 741 -27.49 19.59 -53.08
N LEU A 742 -26.49 19.07 -53.79
CA LEU A 742 -25.08 19.37 -53.57
C LEU A 742 -24.67 20.66 -54.28
N PHE A 743 -23.82 21.45 -53.65
CA PHE A 743 -23.29 22.69 -54.18
C PHE A 743 -21.78 22.76 -54.01
N LEU A 744 -21.11 23.39 -54.96
CA LEU A 744 -19.73 23.82 -54.84
C LEU A 744 -19.73 25.28 -54.34
N GLY A 745 -19.22 25.50 -53.14
CA GLY A 745 -19.36 26.73 -52.38
C GLY A 745 -20.69 26.82 -51.62
N ASP A 746 -20.76 27.75 -50.65
CA ASP A 746 -21.95 27.96 -49.83
C ASP A 746 -23.15 28.46 -50.69
N PRO A 747 -24.28 27.73 -50.73
CA PRO A 747 -25.47 28.14 -51.47
C PRO A 747 -26.04 29.49 -51.03
N ALA A 748 -25.85 29.88 -49.77
CA ALA A 748 -26.28 31.19 -49.27
C ALA A 748 -25.44 32.34 -49.85
N SER A 749 -24.25 32.03 -50.35
CA SER A 749 -23.26 32.97 -50.88
C SER A 749 -23.04 32.82 -52.40
N GLY A 750 -23.98 32.20 -53.12
CA GLY A 750 -23.91 32.03 -54.58
C GLY A 750 -23.23 30.76 -55.06
N GLY A 751 -23.09 29.73 -54.22
CA GLY A 751 -22.58 28.41 -54.61
C GLY A 751 -23.36 27.79 -55.78
N THR A 752 -22.67 27.00 -56.61
CA THR A 752 -23.24 26.42 -57.83
C THR A 752 -23.64 24.95 -57.62
N PRO A 753 -24.80 24.49 -58.11
CA PRO A 753 -25.20 23.09 -57.99
C PRO A 753 -24.21 22.14 -58.66
N VAL A 754 -23.89 21.04 -57.99
CA VAL A 754 -23.03 19.98 -58.51
C VAL A 754 -23.83 19.02 -59.38
N THR A 755 -23.28 18.62 -60.53
CA THR A 755 -23.88 17.63 -61.44
C THR A 755 -23.16 16.29 -61.39
N ALA A 756 -23.87 15.21 -61.73
CA ALA A 756 -23.25 13.89 -61.84
C ALA A 756 -22.22 13.86 -62.99
N GLY A 757 -21.05 13.29 -62.72
CA GLY A 757 -19.88 13.30 -63.60
C GLY A 757 -19.03 14.57 -63.51
N GLN A 758 -19.39 15.55 -62.67
CA GLN A 758 -18.62 16.77 -62.53
C GLN A 758 -17.25 16.49 -61.94
N ARG A 759 -16.21 17.01 -62.61
CA ARG A 759 -14.83 17.00 -62.13
C ARG A 759 -14.53 18.27 -61.34
N ILE A 760 -13.86 18.11 -60.21
CA ILE A 760 -13.47 19.21 -59.32
C ILE A 760 -12.00 19.06 -58.91
N THR A 761 -11.37 20.19 -58.58
CA THR A 761 -9.95 20.22 -58.19
C THR A 761 -9.74 19.75 -56.74
N PRO A 762 -8.50 19.45 -56.33
CA PRO A 762 -8.19 19.13 -54.94
C PRO A 762 -8.58 20.21 -53.93
N ASP A 763 -8.57 21.49 -54.31
CA ASP A 763 -9.02 22.57 -53.42
C ASP A 763 -10.56 22.66 -53.31
N GLN A 764 -11.26 22.24 -54.36
CA GLN A 764 -12.72 22.33 -54.46
C GLN A 764 -13.45 21.22 -53.69
N ILE A 765 -12.82 20.06 -53.48
CA ILE A 765 -13.45 18.92 -52.76
C ILE A 765 -13.84 19.28 -51.31
N ASN A 766 -13.10 20.21 -50.68
CA ASN A 766 -13.38 20.71 -49.32
C ASN A 766 -14.38 21.87 -49.28
N GLN A 767 -14.98 22.20 -50.42
CA GLN A 767 -15.96 23.28 -50.59
C GLN A 767 -17.33 22.72 -50.98
N ILE A 768 -17.58 21.43 -50.77
CA ILE A 768 -18.84 20.79 -51.12
C ILE A 768 -19.86 21.00 -49.99
N PHE A 769 -20.95 21.69 -50.30
CA PHE A 769 -22.08 21.89 -49.40
C PHE A 769 -23.26 21.02 -49.79
N PHE A 770 -24.03 20.54 -48.81
CA PHE A 770 -25.33 19.92 -49.04
C PHE A 770 -26.45 20.77 -48.45
N ARG A 771 -27.49 21.03 -49.24
CA ARG A 771 -28.71 21.71 -48.80
C ARG A 771 -29.88 20.70 -48.77
N PRO A 772 -30.41 20.35 -47.59
CA PRO A 772 -31.56 19.45 -47.46
C PRO A 772 -32.81 19.97 -48.20
N GLY A 773 -33.55 19.07 -48.84
CA GLY A 773 -34.86 19.35 -49.44
C GLY A 773 -36.01 19.22 -48.44
N ALA A 774 -37.21 19.67 -48.81
CA ALA A 774 -38.39 19.64 -47.94
C ALA A 774 -38.85 18.23 -47.48
N GLY A 775 -38.27 17.16 -48.04
CA GLY A 775 -38.52 15.75 -47.67
C GLY A 775 -37.25 14.98 -47.30
N PHE A 776 -36.21 15.66 -46.81
CA PHE A 776 -34.95 15.03 -46.43
C PHE A 776 -35.14 14.00 -45.30
N THR A 777 -34.75 12.76 -45.59
CA THR A 777 -34.76 11.64 -44.65
C THR A 777 -33.33 11.14 -44.48
N ASN A 778 -32.83 10.32 -45.41
CA ASN A 778 -31.42 10.00 -45.57
C ASN A 778 -31.13 10.01 -47.07
N THR A 779 -29.91 10.39 -47.47
CA THR A 779 -29.46 10.27 -48.86
C THR A 779 -27.98 9.98 -48.93
N SER A 780 -27.44 9.74 -50.12
CA SER A 780 -26.02 9.56 -50.32
C SER A 780 -25.55 10.12 -51.65
N PHE A 781 -24.24 10.34 -51.76
CA PHE A 781 -23.57 10.63 -53.01
C PHE A 781 -22.25 9.85 -53.06
N THR A 782 -21.69 9.68 -54.25
CA THR A 782 -20.43 8.94 -54.43
C THR A 782 -19.41 9.75 -55.19
N TYR A 783 -18.14 9.61 -54.85
CA TYR A 783 -17.03 10.28 -55.52
C TYR A 783 -15.79 9.39 -55.67
N ALA A 784 -14.92 9.71 -56.61
CA ALA A 784 -13.63 9.04 -56.84
C ALA A 784 -12.51 10.06 -57.10
N ALA A 785 -11.29 9.79 -56.65
CA ALA A 785 -10.07 10.55 -56.95
C ALA A 785 -9.40 10.06 -58.25
N ILE A 786 -8.65 10.97 -58.89
CA ILE A 786 -7.89 10.77 -60.13
C ILE A 786 -6.43 11.13 -59.83
N ASP A 787 -5.46 10.24 -60.10
CA ASP A 787 -4.02 10.54 -59.97
C ASP A 787 -3.52 11.51 -61.06
N ASP A 788 -2.24 11.89 -61.01
CA ASP A 788 -1.54 12.70 -62.00
C ASP A 788 -1.26 11.96 -63.32
N ARG A 789 -1.63 10.67 -63.41
CA ARG A 789 -1.40 9.77 -64.55
C ARG A 789 -2.69 9.17 -65.11
N GLY A 790 -3.86 9.63 -64.66
CA GLY A 790 -5.21 9.29 -65.11
C GLY A 790 -5.90 8.08 -64.48
N ALA A 791 -5.32 7.38 -63.49
CA ALA A 791 -5.96 6.26 -62.80
C ALA A 791 -7.01 6.73 -61.77
N LEU A 792 -8.10 5.98 -61.68
CA LEU A 792 -9.22 6.25 -60.77
C LEU A 792 -9.14 5.39 -59.52
N SER A 793 -9.33 6.00 -58.36
CA SER A 793 -9.59 5.27 -57.11
C SER A 793 -10.92 4.50 -57.18
N ASN A 794 -11.10 3.51 -56.31
CA ASN A 794 -12.43 2.94 -56.07
C ASN A 794 -13.38 4.03 -55.51
N PRO A 795 -14.61 4.17 -56.05
CA PRO A 795 -15.56 5.16 -55.56
C PRO A 795 -15.93 4.95 -54.09
N ARG A 796 -16.14 6.05 -53.35
CA ARG A 796 -16.60 6.04 -51.96
C ARG A 796 -17.96 6.66 -51.81
N THR A 797 -18.73 6.16 -50.84
CA THR A 797 -20.08 6.62 -50.54
C THR A 797 -20.08 7.51 -49.30
N VAL A 798 -20.70 8.67 -49.41
CA VAL A 798 -20.99 9.56 -48.29
C VAL A 798 -22.48 9.49 -48.00
N THR A 799 -22.84 9.03 -46.80
CA THR A 799 -24.22 8.94 -46.33
C THR A 799 -24.57 10.16 -45.49
N LEU A 800 -25.68 10.82 -45.82
CA LEU A 800 -26.18 12.02 -45.15
C LEU A 800 -27.46 11.63 -44.41
N SER A 801 -27.43 11.69 -43.08
CA SER A 801 -28.49 11.12 -42.23
C SER A 801 -29.20 12.18 -41.38
N ASN A 802 -30.53 12.15 -41.31
CA ASN A 802 -31.29 13.06 -40.44
C ASN A 802 -31.18 12.65 -38.97
N SER A 803 -30.66 13.54 -38.12
CA SER A 803 -30.44 13.27 -36.70
C SER A 803 -31.60 13.76 -35.83
N THR A 804 -32.65 12.96 -35.69
CA THR A 804 -33.67 13.14 -34.64
C THR A 804 -33.50 12.09 -33.53
N GLY A 805 -32.72 12.44 -32.49
CA GLY A 805 -32.83 11.94 -31.11
C GLY A 805 -32.22 10.56 -30.76
N GLY A 806 -31.30 10.56 -29.78
CA GLY A 806 -31.11 9.44 -28.83
C GLY A 806 -29.70 8.85 -28.70
N GLY A 807 -29.03 9.17 -27.58
CA GLY A 807 -28.06 8.31 -26.87
C GLY A 807 -26.75 7.95 -27.56
N VAL A 808 -25.69 8.72 -27.30
CA VAL A 808 -24.31 8.23 -27.45
C VAL A 808 -23.78 7.89 -26.05
N PRO A 809 -23.14 6.73 -25.83
CA PRO A 809 -22.41 6.44 -24.59
C PRO A 809 -21.22 7.40 -24.49
N ASP A 810 -21.22 8.26 -23.48
CA ASP A 810 -20.14 9.21 -23.23
C ASP A 810 -19.07 8.55 -22.36
N THR A 811 -18.22 7.71 -22.95
CA THR A 811 -17.05 7.13 -22.26
C THR A 811 -15.73 7.64 -22.84
N ALA A 812 -15.73 8.73 -23.63
CA ALA A 812 -14.56 9.12 -24.39
C ALA A 812 -14.07 10.57 -24.19
N ASN A 813 -14.81 11.46 -23.52
CA ASN A 813 -14.31 12.83 -23.25
C ASN A 813 -14.95 13.46 -22.00
N CYS A 814 -14.43 13.15 -20.81
CA CYS A 814 -14.78 13.88 -19.59
C CYS A 814 -14.49 15.38 -19.79
N ARG A 815 -15.54 16.20 -19.77
CA ARG A 815 -15.44 17.67 -19.85
C ARG A 815 -15.05 18.25 -18.47
N PRO A 816 -14.71 19.56 -18.38
CA PRO A 816 -14.50 20.19 -17.09
C PRO A 816 -15.74 20.04 -16.19
N GLY A 817 -15.54 19.52 -14.98
CA GLY A 817 -16.59 19.31 -14.01
C GLY A 817 -17.17 20.60 -13.42
N ARG A 818 -18.36 20.50 -12.84
CA ARG A 818 -19.09 21.57 -12.16
C ARG A 818 -18.95 21.44 -10.65
N ASN A 819 -19.03 22.57 -9.96
CA ASN A 819 -19.13 22.61 -8.51
C ASN A 819 -20.49 23.19 -8.13
N LEU A 820 -21.43 22.34 -7.73
CA LEU A 820 -22.80 22.68 -7.39
C LEU A 820 -23.01 22.60 -5.88
N ARG A 821 -23.64 23.62 -5.32
CA ARG A 821 -23.95 23.72 -3.89
C ARG A 821 -25.41 24.09 -3.71
N GLY A 822 -26.12 23.31 -2.89
CA GLY A 822 -27.49 23.55 -2.46
C GLY A 822 -27.62 24.63 -1.39
N THR A 823 -28.79 24.67 -0.79
CA THR A 823 -29.22 25.54 0.29
C THR A 823 -29.41 24.71 1.57
N ASN A 824 -30.01 25.27 2.62
CA ASN A 824 -30.38 24.50 3.81
C ASN A 824 -31.80 23.90 3.72
N GLY A 825 -32.38 23.88 2.52
CA GLY A 825 -33.69 23.29 2.23
C GLY A 825 -33.56 22.14 1.24
N ASN A 826 -34.67 21.50 0.89
CA ASN A 826 -34.64 20.36 -0.03
C ASN A 826 -34.31 20.80 -1.46
N ASP A 827 -33.16 20.37 -1.96
CA ASP A 827 -32.61 20.74 -3.26
C ASP A 827 -32.56 19.55 -4.23
N THR A 828 -32.45 19.86 -5.53
CA THR A 828 -32.15 18.87 -6.56
C THR A 828 -30.96 19.35 -7.39
N LEU A 829 -29.83 18.67 -7.22
CA LEU A 829 -28.56 19.00 -7.87
C LEU A 829 -28.25 17.93 -8.92
N VAL A 830 -27.93 18.36 -10.14
CA VAL A 830 -27.64 17.45 -11.26
C VAL A 830 -26.36 17.87 -11.96
N GLY A 831 -25.37 16.97 -11.94
CA GLY A 831 -24.09 17.01 -12.61
C GLY A 831 -24.16 16.98 -14.14
N GLY A 832 -23.08 17.42 -14.77
CA GLY A 832 -22.86 17.43 -16.21
C GLY A 832 -22.28 16.09 -16.68
N PRO A 833 -21.59 16.08 -17.83
CA PRO A 833 -20.88 14.90 -18.35
C PRO A 833 -19.39 14.88 -17.95
N GLY A 834 -19.02 15.47 -16.81
CA GLY A 834 -17.62 15.56 -16.38
C GLY A 834 -17.54 15.46 -14.87
N SER A 835 -16.35 15.22 -14.31
CA SER A 835 -16.15 14.99 -12.87
C SER A 835 -16.60 16.14 -11.97
N ASP A 836 -17.85 16.09 -11.51
CA ASP A 836 -18.52 17.12 -10.76
C ASP A 836 -18.34 16.98 -9.25
N ARG A 837 -18.60 18.08 -8.54
CA ARG A 837 -18.74 18.12 -7.08
C ARG A 837 -20.09 18.69 -6.71
N LEU A 838 -20.94 17.90 -6.06
CA LEU A 838 -22.28 18.28 -5.62
C LEU A 838 -22.35 18.25 -4.09
N ARG A 839 -22.86 19.31 -3.45
CA ARG A 839 -23.09 19.37 -1.99
C ARG A 839 -24.51 19.83 -1.66
N GLY A 840 -25.28 19.00 -0.96
CA GLY A 840 -26.66 19.28 -0.53
C GLY A 840 -26.74 20.31 0.59
N LEU A 841 -26.00 20.07 1.68
CA LEU A 841 -25.98 20.82 2.96
C LEU A 841 -27.04 20.31 3.94
N ASP A 842 -27.94 21.15 4.46
CA ASP A 842 -29.05 20.68 5.29
C ASP A 842 -30.28 20.52 4.38
N GLY A 843 -31.16 19.54 4.61
CA GLY A 843 -32.34 19.32 3.76
C GLY A 843 -32.52 17.86 3.40
N ASN A 844 -33.58 17.54 2.65
CA ASN A 844 -33.74 16.21 2.04
C ASN A 844 -33.49 16.36 0.55
N ASP A 845 -32.25 16.12 0.13
CA ASP A 845 -31.75 16.50 -1.18
C ASP A 845 -31.73 15.34 -2.18
N VAL A 846 -31.67 15.68 -3.46
CA VAL A 846 -31.47 14.73 -4.56
C VAL A 846 -30.26 15.15 -5.37
N LEU A 847 -29.16 14.39 -5.29
CA LEU A 847 -27.90 14.64 -5.99
C LEU A 847 -27.67 13.57 -7.08
N ARG A 848 -27.31 13.99 -8.30
CA ARG A 848 -27.03 13.07 -9.43
C ARG A 848 -25.74 13.46 -10.14
N GLY A 849 -24.73 12.61 -10.16
CA GLY A 849 -23.44 12.82 -10.84
C GLY A 849 -23.56 12.69 -12.37
N ARG A 850 -23.86 11.47 -12.82
CA ARG A 850 -24.14 10.97 -14.18
C ARG A 850 -23.00 10.15 -14.77
N GLY A 851 -21.90 10.74 -15.19
CA GLY A 851 -20.80 10.02 -15.83
C GLY A 851 -19.50 10.75 -15.57
N CYS A 852 -18.37 10.05 -15.71
CA CYS A 852 -17.09 10.44 -15.12
C CYS A 852 -17.11 10.43 -13.59
N ASN A 853 -15.94 10.59 -12.98
CA ASN A 853 -15.75 10.42 -11.54
C ASN A 853 -16.27 11.61 -10.73
N ASP A 854 -17.42 11.46 -10.08
CA ASP A 854 -18.12 12.51 -9.35
C ASP A 854 -17.90 12.45 -7.83
N ARG A 855 -18.14 13.57 -7.15
CA ARG A 855 -18.13 13.68 -5.68
C ARG A 855 -19.45 14.25 -5.18
N LEU A 856 -20.25 13.45 -4.50
CA LEU A 856 -21.56 13.80 -3.97
C LEU A 856 -21.55 13.77 -2.44
N ASP A 857 -22.04 14.85 -1.81
CA ASP A 857 -22.13 15.02 -0.36
C ASP A 857 -23.55 15.48 -0.02
N GLY A 858 -24.35 14.62 0.63
CA GLY A 858 -25.73 14.91 1.02
C GLY A 858 -25.77 15.97 2.12
N GLY A 859 -25.20 15.63 3.27
CA GLY A 859 -25.11 16.52 4.42
C GLY A 859 -26.11 16.11 5.50
N ARG A 860 -26.85 17.06 6.08
CA ARG A 860 -27.88 16.71 7.07
C ARG A 860 -29.22 16.53 6.41
N GLY A 861 -29.90 15.46 6.79
CA GLY A 861 -31.28 15.18 6.44
C GLY A 861 -31.38 13.85 5.73
N ARG A 862 -32.44 13.62 4.95
CA ARG A 862 -32.65 12.36 4.24
C ARG A 862 -32.43 12.57 2.76
N ASP A 863 -31.26 12.20 2.31
CA ASP A 863 -30.76 12.50 0.98
C ASP A 863 -30.82 11.28 0.05
N GLN A 864 -30.84 11.57 -1.26
CA GLN A 864 -30.73 10.59 -2.32
C GLN A 864 -29.56 10.95 -3.24
N LEU A 865 -28.52 10.13 -3.22
CA LEU A 865 -27.30 10.32 -4.00
C LEU A 865 -27.19 9.23 -5.07
N PHE A 866 -26.94 9.64 -6.31
CA PHE A 866 -26.75 8.76 -7.47
C PHE A 866 -25.44 9.12 -8.16
N GLY A 867 -24.45 8.23 -8.14
CA GLY A 867 -23.15 8.40 -8.79
C GLY A 867 -23.30 8.41 -10.31
N GLY A 868 -23.55 7.23 -10.89
CA GLY A 868 -23.81 7.09 -12.31
C GLY A 868 -22.88 6.08 -12.95
N ASN A 869 -22.11 6.49 -13.96
CA ASN A 869 -21.05 5.68 -14.54
C ASN A 869 -19.69 6.23 -14.09
N ASP A 870 -18.68 5.36 -14.15
CA ASP A 870 -17.31 5.61 -13.71
C ASP A 870 -17.19 5.69 -12.17
N ASN A 871 -16.04 6.08 -11.64
CA ASN A 871 -15.70 5.83 -10.24
C ASN A 871 -16.09 7.02 -9.36
N ASP A 872 -17.13 6.87 -8.56
CA ASP A 872 -17.74 7.95 -7.80
C ASP A 872 -17.44 7.90 -6.29
N ILE A 873 -17.56 9.05 -5.63
CA ILE A 873 -17.52 9.17 -4.17
C ILE A 873 -18.84 9.74 -3.67
N LEU A 874 -19.59 8.95 -2.89
CA LEU A 874 -20.89 9.33 -2.32
C LEU A 874 -20.82 9.35 -0.79
N ARG A 875 -21.28 10.43 -0.16
CA ARG A 875 -21.36 10.58 1.30
C ARG A 875 -22.76 11.04 1.72
N GLY A 876 -23.49 10.20 2.47
CA GLY A 876 -24.81 10.56 3.04
C GLY A 876 -24.67 11.59 4.15
N GLN A 877 -23.76 11.31 5.10
CA GLN A 877 -23.45 12.11 6.29
C GLN A 877 -24.45 11.90 7.42
N GLN A 878 -25.38 12.82 7.72
CA GLN A 878 -26.29 12.67 8.85
C GLN A 878 -27.73 12.51 8.38
N GLY A 879 -28.31 11.33 8.60
CA GLY A 879 -29.72 11.04 8.45
C GLY A 879 -29.95 9.65 7.89
N ASN A 880 -31.08 9.43 7.21
CA ASN A 880 -31.45 8.08 6.76
C ASN A 880 -31.40 8.00 5.24
N ASP A 881 -30.21 7.95 4.68
CA ASP A 881 -29.92 8.29 3.30
C ASP A 881 -30.09 7.11 2.34
N ARG A 882 -30.17 7.44 1.05
CA ARG A 882 -30.15 6.46 -0.05
C ARG A 882 -29.01 6.76 -0.99
N LEU A 883 -28.07 5.83 -1.09
CA LEU A 883 -26.92 5.92 -1.98
C LEU A 883 -26.99 4.82 -3.06
N ASP A 884 -26.65 5.18 -4.29
CA ASP A 884 -26.58 4.29 -5.47
C ASP A 884 -25.31 4.66 -6.27
N GLY A 885 -24.29 3.80 -6.25
CA GLY A 885 -22.99 4.02 -6.90
C GLY A 885 -23.13 4.02 -8.41
N GLY A 886 -23.53 2.86 -8.97
CA GLY A 886 -23.96 2.75 -10.36
C GLY A 886 -23.11 1.80 -11.18
N ARG A 887 -22.20 2.29 -12.01
CA ARG A 887 -21.22 1.44 -12.70
C ARG A 887 -19.86 2.04 -12.47
N GLY A 888 -18.89 1.25 -12.06
CA GLY A 888 -17.56 1.77 -11.75
C GLY A 888 -17.12 1.24 -10.41
N ILE A 889 -15.92 1.62 -9.99
CA ILE A 889 -15.41 1.31 -8.66
C ILE A 889 -15.75 2.50 -7.77
N ASP A 890 -16.78 2.33 -6.94
CA ASP A 890 -17.35 3.42 -6.17
C ASP A 890 -16.94 3.37 -4.70
N LEU A 891 -16.89 4.55 -4.07
CA LEU A 891 -16.71 4.72 -2.63
C LEU A 891 -17.99 5.31 -2.01
N LEU A 892 -18.73 4.48 -1.26
CA LEU A 892 -20.01 4.87 -0.66
C LEU A 892 -19.90 4.90 0.86
N ASN A 893 -20.34 5.99 1.48
CA ASN A 893 -20.37 6.15 2.94
C ASN A 893 -21.75 6.66 3.38
N GLY A 894 -22.50 5.83 4.11
CA GLY A 894 -23.81 6.16 4.68
C GLY A 894 -23.69 7.27 5.72
N GLY A 895 -23.03 6.97 6.83
CA GLY A 895 -22.74 7.95 7.89
C GLY A 895 -23.52 7.67 9.16
N LEU A 896 -24.26 8.66 9.67
CA LEU A 896 -25.07 8.53 10.87
C LEU A 896 -26.53 8.34 10.49
N GLY A 897 -27.14 7.27 10.97
CA GLY A 897 -28.56 7.00 10.78
C GLY A 897 -28.75 5.74 9.96
N ARG A 898 -29.98 5.46 9.55
CA ARG A 898 -30.37 4.19 8.93
C ARG A 898 -30.38 4.34 7.42
N ASP A 899 -29.34 3.85 6.80
CA ASP A 899 -29.05 4.09 5.39
C ASP A 899 -29.44 2.91 4.50
N ARG A 900 -29.63 3.22 3.20
CA ARG A 900 -29.85 2.25 2.13
C ARG A 900 -28.82 2.45 1.04
N ILE A 901 -27.84 1.57 0.99
CA ILE A 901 -26.67 1.70 0.13
C ILE A 901 -26.66 0.59 -0.93
N ASN A 902 -26.45 0.94 -2.20
CA ASN A 902 -26.28 -0.03 -3.29
C ASN A 902 -25.02 0.30 -4.10
N GLY A 903 -24.04 -0.60 -4.12
CA GLY A 903 -22.81 -0.46 -4.91
C GLY A 903 -23.10 -0.51 -6.41
N ARG A 904 -23.67 -1.64 -6.86
CA ARG A 904 -24.15 -1.99 -8.21
C ARG A 904 -23.12 -2.81 -9.00
N LEU A 905 -22.49 -2.25 -10.04
CA LEU A 905 -21.55 -2.99 -10.88
C LEU A 905 -20.15 -2.40 -10.69
N GLY A 906 -19.23 -3.22 -10.22
CA GLY A 906 -17.83 -2.85 -10.02
C GLY A 906 -17.37 -3.29 -8.64
N ASN A 907 -16.07 -3.17 -8.37
CA ASN A 907 -15.52 -3.60 -7.08
C ASN A 907 -15.65 -2.45 -6.08
N ASP A 908 -16.78 -2.36 -5.39
CA ASP A 908 -17.12 -1.17 -4.60
C ASP A 908 -16.55 -1.24 -3.18
N THR A 909 -16.32 -0.07 -2.58
CA THR A 909 -16.01 0.05 -1.15
C THR A 909 -17.16 0.77 -0.45
N ILE A 910 -17.81 0.08 0.49
CA ILE A 910 -19.03 0.55 1.14
C ILE A 910 -18.87 0.60 2.66
N PHE A 911 -19.19 1.74 3.27
CA PHE A 911 -19.24 1.95 4.71
C PHE A 911 -20.67 2.32 5.16
N GLY A 912 -21.29 1.50 6.02
CA GLY A 912 -22.56 1.83 6.69
C GLY A 912 -22.36 2.89 7.77
N ARG A 913 -21.35 2.70 8.61
CA ARG A 913 -20.96 3.53 9.77
C ARG A 913 -21.90 3.32 10.96
N ARG A 914 -22.73 4.27 11.37
CA ARG A 914 -23.54 4.14 12.61
C ARG A 914 -25.02 4.13 12.27
N GLY A 915 -25.68 2.99 12.43
CA GLY A 915 -27.12 2.84 12.28
C GLY A 915 -27.53 1.39 12.00
N ASP A 916 -28.82 1.17 11.75
CA ASP A 916 -29.34 -0.16 11.36
C ASP A 916 -29.46 -0.25 9.82
N ASP A 917 -28.34 -0.43 9.13
CA ASP A 917 -28.21 -0.18 7.70
C ASP A 917 -28.70 -1.34 6.82
N ILE A 918 -29.01 -1.01 5.55
CA ILE A 918 -29.30 -2.00 4.50
C ILE A 918 -28.33 -1.76 3.35
N ILE A 919 -27.40 -2.69 3.17
CA ILE A 919 -26.31 -2.58 2.19
C ILE A 919 -26.38 -3.74 1.19
N ASN A 920 -26.30 -3.43 -0.10
CA ASN A 920 -26.14 -4.41 -1.17
C ASN A 920 -24.93 -4.04 -2.05
N GLY A 921 -23.90 -4.90 -2.12
CA GLY A 921 -22.79 -4.74 -3.06
C GLY A 921 -23.25 -4.93 -4.52
N ASN A 922 -23.93 -6.05 -4.77
CA ASN A 922 -24.55 -6.54 -6.01
C ASN A 922 -23.63 -7.35 -6.93
N GLY A 923 -22.74 -6.75 -7.70
CA GLY A 923 -21.98 -7.46 -8.72
C GLY A 923 -20.53 -7.04 -8.72
N ASN A 924 -19.67 -8.02 -8.96
CA ASN A 924 -18.22 -7.95 -8.80
C ASN A 924 -17.81 -8.00 -7.31
N SER A 925 -16.51 -7.87 -7.02
CA SER A 925 -15.94 -8.21 -5.72
C SER A 925 -15.90 -6.98 -4.83
N ASP A 926 -16.78 -6.92 -3.84
CA ASP A 926 -17.02 -5.74 -3.01
C ASP A 926 -16.32 -5.83 -1.65
N THR A 927 -16.00 -4.66 -1.07
CA THR A 927 -15.55 -4.52 0.32
C THR A 927 -16.59 -3.73 1.11
N ILE A 928 -17.21 -4.37 2.10
CA ILE A 928 -18.36 -3.82 2.83
C ILE A 928 -18.12 -3.86 4.34
N LEU A 929 -18.21 -2.70 4.99
CA LEU A 929 -18.14 -2.54 6.44
C LEU A 929 -19.48 -1.98 6.95
N GLY A 930 -20.20 -2.77 7.76
CA GLY A 930 -21.47 -2.39 8.39
C GLY A 930 -21.28 -1.27 9.40
N GLY A 931 -20.59 -1.57 10.50
CA GLY A 931 -20.18 -0.59 11.51
C GLY A 931 -20.91 -0.80 12.83
N ARG A 932 -21.45 0.25 13.45
CA ARG A 932 -22.23 0.13 14.69
C ARG A 932 -23.71 0.09 14.37
N GLY A 933 -24.41 -0.89 14.91
CA GLY A 933 -25.87 -1.02 14.82
C GLY A 933 -26.25 -2.36 14.21
N ARG A 934 -27.54 -2.58 13.93
CA ARG A 934 -28.00 -3.91 13.49
C ARG A 934 -28.21 -3.94 11.99
N ASP A 935 -27.19 -4.38 11.27
CA ASP A 935 -27.08 -4.26 9.84
C ASP A 935 -27.65 -5.46 9.08
N ARG A 936 -28.02 -5.19 7.83
CA ARG A 936 -28.37 -6.21 6.82
C ARG A 936 -27.53 -6.00 5.59
N ILE A 937 -26.57 -6.88 5.38
CA ILE A 937 -25.57 -6.75 4.33
C ILE A 937 -25.66 -7.95 3.39
N LYS A 938 -25.64 -7.64 2.09
CA LYS A 938 -25.54 -8.64 1.02
C LYS A 938 -24.37 -8.29 0.11
N GLY A 939 -23.42 -9.20 -0.06
CA GLY A 939 -22.30 -9.09 -1.00
C GLY A 939 -22.82 -9.06 -2.43
N GLY A 940 -23.20 -10.20 -2.99
CA GLY A 940 -23.79 -10.23 -4.33
C GLY A 940 -23.25 -11.37 -5.19
N ASN A 941 -22.65 -11.05 -6.33
CA ASN A 941 -21.84 -11.99 -7.10
C ASN A 941 -20.42 -11.45 -7.12
N GLY A 942 -19.41 -12.25 -6.82
CA GLY A 942 -18.03 -11.80 -6.70
C GLY A 942 -17.37 -12.53 -5.54
N ARG A 943 -16.11 -12.23 -5.24
CA ARG A 943 -15.53 -12.60 -3.96
C ARG A 943 -15.66 -11.36 -3.07
N ASP A 944 -16.61 -11.40 -2.16
CA ASP A 944 -16.94 -10.25 -1.32
C ASP A 944 -16.23 -10.34 0.03
N PHE A 945 -15.80 -9.20 0.55
CA PHE A 945 -15.32 -9.05 1.93
C PHE A 945 -16.36 -8.25 2.72
N ILE A 946 -16.92 -8.87 3.76
CA ILE A 946 -18.01 -8.29 4.55
C ILE A 946 -17.69 -8.35 6.04
N GLU A 947 -17.75 -7.19 6.71
CA GLU A 947 -17.59 -7.08 8.16
C GLU A 947 -18.80 -6.39 8.81
N GLY A 948 -19.47 -7.08 9.74
CA GLY A 948 -20.60 -6.55 10.50
C GLY A 948 -20.18 -5.50 11.54
N ASN A 949 -19.08 -5.78 12.26
CA ASN A 949 -18.56 -4.99 13.38
C ASN A 949 -19.39 -5.10 14.67
N GLN A 950 -20.07 -4.04 15.13
CA GLN A 950 -20.78 -4.05 16.42
C GLN A 950 -22.28 -4.12 16.19
N GLY A 951 -22.94 -5.23 16.49
CA GLY A 951 -24.36 -5.35 16.14
C GLY A 951 -24.89 -6.77 16.22
N ASN A 952 -26.19 -6.97 15.98
CA ASN A 952 -26.71 -8.33 15.76
C ASN A 952 -27.05 -8.50 14.28
N ASP A 953 -26.00 -8.68 13.49
CA ASP A 953 -25.99 -8.43 12.07
C ASP A 953 -26.50 -9.63 11.26
N ARG A 954 -26.87 -9.35 10.02
CA ARG A 954 -27.23 -10.36 9.02
C ARG A 954 -26.38 -10.16 7.78
N LEU A 955 -25.46 -11.09 7.56
CA LEU A 955 -24.51 -11.07 6.44
C LEU A 955 -24.82 -12.23 5.47
N ASP A 956 -24.90 -11.92 4.19
CA ASP A 956 -25.14 -12.87 3.09
C ASP A 956 -24.09 -12.62 2.00
N GLY A 957 -23.14 -13.55 1.83
CA GLY A 957 -22.04 -13.43 0.85
C GLY A 957 -22.57 -13.42 -0.57
N GLY A 958 -23.22 -14.50 -0.98
CA GLY A 958 -24.00 -14.53 -2.21
C GLY A 958 -23.50 -15.57 -3.21
N LYS A 959 -22.71 -15.17 -4.20
CA LYS A 959 -22.09 -16.11 -5.13
C LYS A 959 -20.62 -15.76 -5.29
N GLY A 960 -19.77 -16.77 -5.18
CA GLY A 960 -18.33 -16.64 -5.25
C GLY A 960 -17.74 -16.94 -3.87
N ASP A 961 -16.42 -16.92 -3.76
CA ASP A 961 -15.73 -17.39 -2.57
C ASP A 961 -15.59 -16.22 -1.57
N ASP A 962 -16.54 -16.08 -0.66
CA ASP A 962 -16.71 -14.87 0.16
C ASP A 962 -16.01 -14.95 1.53
N VAL A 963 -15.72 -13.79 2.13
CA VAL A 963 -15.20 -13.65 3.50
C VAL A 963 -16.16 -12.81 4.34
N LEU A 964 -16.76 -13.41 5.36
CA LEU A 964 -17.74 -12.78 6.25
C LEU A 964 -17.24 -12.79 7.70
N ASN A 965 -17.25 -11.64 8.36
CA ASN A 965 -16.97 -11.49 9.79
C ASN A 965 -18.16 -10.81 10.50
N GLY A 966 -18.78 -11.49 11.48
CA GLY A 966 -19.89 -10.97 12.26
C GLY A 966 -19.44 -9.84 13.19
N GLY A 967 -18.47 -10.13 14.05
CA GLY A 967 -17.86 -9.16 14.94
C GLY A 967 -18.29 -9.36 16.39
N LEU A 968 -18.99 -8.38 16.97
CA LEU A 968 -19.47 -8.43 18.35
C LEU A 968 -20.98 -8.60 18.39
N GLN A 969 -21.44 -9.36 19.39
CA GLN A 969 -22.84 -9.76 19.65
C GLN A 969 -23.31 -10.88 18.71
N ASN A 970 -24.63 -11.12 18.61
CA ASN A 970 -25.14 -12.36 18.03
C ASN A 970 -25.51 -12.17 16.56
N ASP A 971 -24.69 -12.75 15.68
CA ASP A 971 -24.74 -12.54 14.25
C ASP A 971 -25.33 -13.73 13.49
N ARG A 972 -25.73 -13.45 12.23
CA ARG A 972 -26.19 -14.47 11.29
C ARG A 972 -25.46 -14.33 9.97
N LEU A 973 -24.64 -15.32 9.67
CA LEU A 973 -23.79 -15.35 8.48
C LEU A 973 -24.25 -16.47 7.54
N SER A 974 -24.24 -16.19 6.24
CA SER A 974 -24.53 -17.17 5.18
C SER A 974 -23.57 -16.95 4.02
N GLY A 975 -22.71 -17.94 3.72
CA GLY A 975 -21.79 -17.88 2.58
C GLY A 975 -22.51 -18.04 1.24
N ARG A 976 -23.40 -19.05 1.18
CA ARG A 976 -24.24 -19.47 0.04
C ARG A 976 -23.53 -20.39 -0.94
N SER A 977 -22.91 -19.87 -1.99
CA SER A 977 -22.32 -20.71 -3.04
C SER A 977 -20.94 -20.20 -3.37
N GLY A 978 -19.96 -21.06 -3.23
CA GLY A 978 -18.55 -20.67 -3.23
C GLY A 978 -17.84 -21.44 -2.12
N GLN A 979 -16.52 -21.33 -2.07
CA GLN A 979 -15.75 -21.78 -0.91
C GLN A 979 -15.59 -20.59 0.03
N ASP A 980 -16.43 -20.53 1.06
CA ASP A 980 -16.61 -19.34 1.88
C ASP A 980 -15.84 -19.43 3.21
N LEU A 981 -15.39 -18.29 3.74
CA LEU A 981 -14.86 -18.14 5.09
C LEU A 981 -15.81 -17.32 5.95
N LEU A 982 -16.40 -17.94 6.98
CA LEU A 982 -17.31 -17.29 7.91
C LEU A 982 -16.73 -17.27 9.32
N ILE A 983 -16.73 -16.09 9.95
CA ILE A 983 -16.24 -15.86 11.32
C ILE A 983 -17.37 -15.21 12.11
N GLY A 984 -17.88 -15.86 13.16
CA GLY A 984 -18.92 -15.30 14.04
C GLY A 984 -18.37 -14.15 14.87
N GLY A 985 -17.36 -14.44 15.69
CA GLY A 985 -16.68 -13.44 16.51
C GLY A 985 -17.00 -13.62 17.99
N ARG A 986 -17.48 -12.59 18.68
CA ARG A 986 -17.94 -12.71 20.08
C ARG A 986 -19.47 -12.68 20.10
N GLY A 987 -20.12 -13.74 20.57
CA GLY A 987 -21.56 -13.78 20.70
C GLY A 987 -22.10 -15.20 20.54
N ASN A 988 -23.42 -15.35 20.44
CA ASN A 988 -24.04 -16.63 20.11
C ASN A 988 -24.47 -16.60 18.63
N ASP A 989 -23.57 -16.99 17.76
CA ASP A 989 -23.66 -16.77 16.33
C ASP A 989 -24.31 -17.94 15.58
N ARG A 990 -24.81 -17.64 14.38
CA ARG A 990 -25.38 -18.65 13.48
C ARG A 990 -24.72 -18.55 12.12
N LEU A 991 -23.89 -19.54 11.82
CA LEU A 991 -23.11 -19.60 10.59
C LEU A 991 -23.66 -20.70 9.68
N ARG A 992 -23.73 -20.38 8.39
CA ARG A 992 -24.09 -21.34 7.34
C ARG A 992 -23.15 -21.19 6.14
N GLY A 993 -22.32 -22.19 5.86
CA GLY A 993 -21.41 -22.17 4.71
C GLY A 993 -22.21 -22.17 3.42
N GLY A 994 -22.82 -23.29 3.08
CA GLY A 994 -23.74 -23.38 1.95
C GLY A 994 -23.44 -24.55 1.04
N SER A 995 -22.82 -24.30 -0.10
CA SER A 995 -22.44 -25.32 -1.08
C SER A 995 -21.00 -25.14 -1.50
N GLN A 996 -20.28 -26.25 -1.67
CA GLN A 996 -18.82 -26.37 -1.76
C GLN A 996 -18.18 -26.37 -0.37
N SER A 997 -16.86 -26.52 -0.33
CA SER A 997 -16.12 -26.68 0.92
C SER A 997 -15.87 -25.33 1.60
N ASP A 998 -16.53 -25.12 2.73
CA ASP A 998 -16.50 -23.88 3.47
C ASP A 998 -15.63 -23.98 4.74
N THR A 999 -15.17 -22.84 5.27
CA THR A 999 -14.54 -22.73 6.59
C THR A 999 -15.36 -21.84 7.51
N LEU A 1000 -15.84 -22.39 8.62
CA LEU A 1000 -16.68 -21.68 9.60
C LEU A 1000 -15.99 -21.66 10.96
N SER A 1001 -15.91 -20.49 11.59
CA SER A 1001 -15.42 -20.29 12.95
C SER A 1001 -16.48 -19.57 13.79
N GLY A 1002 -17.01 -20.22 14.83
CA GLY A 1002 -17.98 -19.63 15.75
C GLY A 1002 -17.37 -18.47 16.53
N GLY A 1003 -16.32 -18.75 17.32
CA GLY A 1003 -15.58 -17.76 18.07
C GLY A 1003 -15.83 -17.90 19.57
N LEU A 1004 -16.15 -16.81 20.28
CA LEU A 1004 -16.49 -16.88 21.70
C LEU A 1004 -18.01 -16.86 21.87
N GLY A 1005 -18.56 -17.82 22.61
CA GLY A 1005 -19.97 -17.89 22.96
C GLY A 1005 -20.56 -19.22 22.52
N ARG A 1006 -21.89 -19.31 22.45
CA ARG A 1006 -22.60 -20.54 22.09
C ARG A 1006 -23.09 -20.45 20.65
N ASP A 1007 -22.34 -21.08 19.77
CA ASP A 1007 -22.52 -20.92 18.34
C ASP A 1007 -23.30 -22.07 17.71
N THR A 1008 -23.86 -21.81 16.54
CA THR A 1008 -24.53 -22.80 15.71
C THR A 1008 -23.95 -22.79 14.31
N LEU A 1009 -23.22 -23.84 13.96
CA LEU A 1009 -22.54 -23.99 12.69
C LEU A 1009 -23.26 -25.02 11.81
N VAL A 1010 -23.52 -24.65 10.55
CA VAL A 1010 -24.05 -25.54 9.51
C VAL A 1010 -23.09 -25.45 8.33
N GLY A 1011 -22.23 -26.45 8.13
CA GLY A 1011 -21.31 -26.48 6.98
C GLY A 1011 -22.06 -26.34 5.66
N GLY A 1012 -22.83 -27.36 5.29
CA GLY A 1012 -23.67 -27.27 4.11
C GLY A 1012 -23.61 -28.52 3.29
N GLY A 1013 -23.08 -28.44 2.07
CA GLY A 1013 -22.65 -29.60 1.32
C GLY A 1013 -21.35 -29.29 0.62
N GLY A 1014 -20.47 -30.27 0.45
CA GLY A 1014 -19.04 -30.01 0.36
C GLY A 1014 -18.39 -30.42 1.67
N ASP A 1015 -17.09 -30.70 1.65
CA ASP A 1015 -16.37 -31.15 2.84
C ASP A 1015 -15.89 -29.91 3.60
N ASP A 1016 -16.55 -29.58 4.71
CA ASP A 1016 -16.38 -28.31 5.41
C ASP A 1016 -15.39 -28.39 6.57
N LEU A 1017 -14.73 -27.27 6.92
CA LEU A 1017 -13.95 -27.10 8.15
C LEU A 1017 -14.74 -26.26 9.16
N LEU A 1018 -15.09 -26.86 10.30
CA LEU A 1018 -15.88 -26.23 11.35
C LEU A 1018 -15.04 -26.07 12.62
N ILE A 1019 -15.01 -24.86 13.17
CA ILE A 1019 -14.30 -24.48 14.39
C ILE A 1019 -15.34 -23.87 15.33
N GLY A 1020 -15.61 -24.49 16.46
CA GLY A 1020 -16.57 -23.97 17.44
C GLY A 1020 -16.03 -22.72 18.12
N GLY A 1021 -14.80 -22.81 18.62
CA GLY A 1021 -14.18 -21.81 19.46
C GLY A 1021 -14.49 -22.06 20.94
N GLY A 1022 -14.62 -20.99 21.72
CA GLY A 1022 -14.86 -21.09 23.15
C GLY A 1022 -16.33 -21.01 23.49
N GLY A 1023 -16.88 -22.05 24.11
CA GLY A 1023 -18.25 -22.07 24.61
C GLY A 1023 -18.89 -23.44 24.45
N ILE A 1024 -20.21 -23.50 24.27
CA ILE A 1024 -20.92 -24.77 24.06
C ILE A 1024 -21.58 -24.72 22.69
N ASP A 1025 -20.99 -25.39 21.72
CA ASP A 1025 -21.33 -25.19 20.32
C ASP A 1025 -22.23 -26.28 19.75
N ARG A 1026 -22.87 -25.94 18.63
CA ARG A 1026 -23.79 -26.83 17.91
C ARG A 1026 -23.37 -26.98 16.47
N PHE A 1027 -22.93 -28.18 16.12
CA PHE A 1027 -22.61 -28.57 14.74
C PHE A 1027 -23.82 -29.29 14.13
N VAL A 1028 -24.50 -28.66 13.17
CA VAL A 1028 -25.86 -29.04 12.79
C VAL A 1028 -25.95 -29.65 11.38
N TYR A 1029 -26.36 -30.91 11.35
CA TYR A 1029 -26.57 -31.73 10.15
C TYR A 1029 -28.07 -31.96 9.88
N ARG A 1030 -28.65 -31.15 8.98
CA ARG A 1030 -30.09 -31.24 8.63
C ARG A 1030 -30.40 -31.78 7.24
N ASN A 1031 -29.41 -31.91 6.36
CA ASN A 1031 -29.59 -32.25 4.95
C ASN A 1031 -28.76 -33.51 4.63
N PRO A 1032 -29.30 -34.52 3.93
CA PRO A 1032 -28.51 -35.69 3.48
C PRO A 1032 -27.39 -35.36 2.47
N ARG A 1033 -27.23 -34.09 2.07
CA ARG A 1033 -26.11 -33.62 1.23
C ARG A 1033 -25.03 -32.88 2.02
N HIS A 1034 -24.90 -33.13 3.32
CA HIS A 1034 -23.70 -32.75 4.08
C HIS A 1034 -22.50 -33.46 3.45
N GLY A 1035 -21.36 -32.79 3.30
CA GLY A 1035 -20.16 -33.51 2.92
C GLY A 1035 -19.61 -34.33 4.09
N SER A 1036 -18.34 -34.68 3.98
CA SER A 1036 -17.55 -35.28 5.04
C SER A 1036 -16.77 -34.18 5.75
N ASP A 1037 -17.42 -33.51 6.69
CA ASP A 1037 -16.85 -32.33 7.35
C ASP A 1037 -15.73 -32.69 8.34
N THR A 1038 -14.96 -31.69 8.76
CA THR A 1038 -13.98 -31.78 9.85
C THR A 1038 -14.34 -30.77 10.92
N ILE A 1039 -14.45 -31.22 12.18
CA ILE A 1039 -14.57 -30.35 13.35
C ILE A 1039 -13.21 -30.30 14.04
N ALA A 1040 -12.60 -29.11 14.10
CA ALA A 1040 -11.18 -28.97 14.45
C ALA A 1040 -10.88 -28.97 15.95
N ASP A 1041 -11.84 -28.54 16.77
CA ASP A 1041 -11.66 -28.20 18.18
C ASP A 1041 -12.80 -28.71 19.06
N PHE A 1042 -13.50 -29.77 18.64
CA PHE A 1042 -14.65 -30.31 19.35
C PHE A 1042 -14.34 -30.60 20.84
N GLU A 1043 -15.05 -29.94 21.73
CA GLU A 1043 -14.95 -30.12 23.18
C GLU A 1043 -16.04 -31.07 23.70
N GLN A 1044 -15.83 -31.65 24.89
CA GLN A 1044 -16.79 -32.62 25.47
C GLN A 1044 -18.18 -32.01 25.73
N GLN A 1045 -18.29 -30.70 25.87
CA GLN A 1045 -19.54 -30.00 26.09
C GLN A 1045 -20.31 -29.70 24.80
N ASP A 1046 -19.67 -29.87 23.64
CA ASP A 1046 -20.27 -29.56 22.34
C ASP A 1046 -21.28 -30.61 21.88
N LEU A 1047 -22.16 -30.16 20.98
CA LEU A 1047 -23.32 -30.91 20.52
C LEU A 1047 -23.30 -31.08 19.00
N ILE A 1048 -23.31 -32.33 18.55
CA ILE A 1048 -23.59 -32.70 17.15
C ILE A 1048 -25.10 -32.90 17.00
N VAL A 1049 -25.73 -32.09 16.16
CA VAL A 1049 -27.18 -32.06 15.97
C VAL A 1049 -27.59 -32.73 14.67
N VAL A 1050 -28.38 -33.79 14.74
CA VAL A 1050 -28.68 -34.70 13.61
C VAL A 1050 -30.20 -34.90 13.47
N SER A 1051 -30.87 -33.92 12.86
CA SER A 1051 -32.33 -33.73 12.94
C SER A 1051 -33.15 -34.64 12.02
N ARG A 1052 -32.92 -34.53 10.70
CA ARG A 1052 -33.79 -35.16 9.68
C ARG A 1052 -33.25 -36.46 9.11
N ILE A 1053 -32.00 -36.78 9.42
CA ILE A 1053 -31.33 -38.01 8.97
C ILE A 1053 -32.01 -39.24 9.62
N PHE A 1054 -32.57 -39.10 10.82
CA PHE A 1054 -33.21 -40.19 11.57
C PHE A 1054 -34.75 -40.24 11.49
N ALA A 1055 -35.40 -39.32 10.77
CA ALA A 1055 -36.85 -39.10 10.84
C ALA A 1055 -37.74 -40.20 10.20
N ARG A 1056 -37.20 -41.39 9.87
CA ARG A 1056 -37.98 -42.49 9.26
C ARG A 1056 -38.48 -43.56 10.23
N ASP A 1057 -37.94 -43.70 11.45
CA ASP A 1057 -38.33 -44.81 12.35
C ASP A 1057 -38.68 -44.39 13.80
N ASN A 1058 -39.85 -44.84 14.27
CA ASN A 1058 -40.40 -44.65 15.63
C ASN A 1058 -39.65 -45.48 16.71
N TYR A 1059 -38.43 -45.09 17.11
CA TYR A 1059 -37.70 -45.78 18.21
C TYR A 1059 -37.33 -44.85 19.38
N SER A 1060 -37.30 -45.39 20.61
CA SER A 1060 -36.92 -44.68 21.85
C SER A 1060 -35.45 -44.23 21.85
N GLU A 1061 -35.18 -43.07 22.45
CA GLU A 1061 -33.88 -42.36 22.42
C GLU A 1061 -32.66 -43.23 22.80
N SER A 1062 -32.78 -44.11 23.80
CA SER A 1062 -31.64 -44.88 24.32
C SER A 1062 -31.06 -45.96 23.39
N ARG A 1063 -31.80 -46.39 22.35
CA ARG A 1063 -31.32 -47.42 21.38
C ARG A 1063 -30.82 -46.84 20.06
N ARG A 1064 -30.79 -45.51 19.91
CA ARG A 1064 -30.42 -44.83 18.66
C ARG A 1064 -28.90 -44.67 18.49
N PHE A 1065 -28.17 -44.40 19.57
CA PHE A 1065 -26.73 -44.14 19.54
C PHE A 1065 -25.94 -45.34 19.00
N GLU A 1066 -26.14 -46.53 19.57
CA GLU A 1066 -25.36 -47.73 19.23
C GLU A 1066 -25.67 -48.32 17.84
N ARG A 1067 -26.87 -48.06 17.30
CA ARG A 1067 -27.30 -48.62 16.01
C ARG A 1067 -26.97 -47.72 14.81
N TYR A 1068 -27.09 -46.40 14.97
CA TYR A 1068 -27.07 -45.47 13.84
C TYR A 1068 -25.85 -44.56 13.81
N ILE A 1069 -25.14 -44.40 14.92
CA ILE A 1069 -23.89 -43.64 14.98
C ILE A 1069 -22.76 -44.63 15.25
N ARG A 1070 -21.68 -44.51 14.48
CA ARG A 1070 -20.47 -45.29 14.68
C ARG A 1070 -19.30 -44.34 14.82
N LEU A 1071 -18.63 -44.44 15.96
CA LEU A 1071 -17.37 -43.75 16.24
C LEU A 1071 -16.23 -44.69 15.86
N VAL A 1072 -15.30 -44.22 15.04
CA VAL A 1072 -14.10 -44.96 14.64
C VAL A 1072 -12.89 -44.14 15.00
N GLN A 1073 -12.07 -44.63 15.92
CA GLN A 1073 -10.78 -44.01 16.23
C GLN A 1073 -9.85 -44.12 15.01
N ALA A 1074 -9.28 -43.00 14.58
CA ALA A 1074 -8.35 -42.90 13.47
C ALA A 1074 -7.12 -42.06 13.89
N GLY A 1075 -6.10 -42.73 14.43
CA GLY A 1075 -4.96 -42.02 15.03
C GLY A 1075 -5.40 -41.21 16.25
N ALA A 1076 -5.11 -39.91 16.28
CA ALA A 1076 -5.55 -38.98 17.32
C ALA A 1076 -7.01 -38.54 17.16
N ASP A 1077 -7.61 -38.77 15.99
CA ASP A 1077 -8.93 -38.23 15.62
C ASP A 1077 -10.04 -39.28 15.76
N THR A 1078 -11.29 -38.83 15.81
CA THR A 1078 -12.48 -39.70 15.80
C THR A 1078 -13.35 -39.43 14.59
N LEU A 1079 -13.54 -40.44 13.74
CA LEU A 1079 -14.48 -40.37 12.63
C LEU A 1079 -15.89 -40.74 13.09
N VAL A 1080 -16.82 -39.79 12.97
CA VAL A 1080 -18.26 -39.99 13.21
C VAL A 1080 -18.91 -40.42 11.92
N ARG A 1081 -19.54 -41.61 11.95
CA ARG A 1081 -20.27 -42.16 10.81
C ARG A 1081 -21.73 -42.37 11.18
N ILE A 1082 -22.62 -42.18 10.21
CA ILE A 1082 -24.06 -42.28 10.40
C ILE A 1082 -24.69 -43.28 9.41
N ASP A 1083 -25.66 -44.07 9.87
CA ASP A 1083 -26.57 -44.82 8.98
C ASP A 1083 -27.85 -44.02 8.75
N ALA A 1084 -27.86 -43.26 7.66
CA ALA A 1084 -28.95 -42.36 7.31
C ALA A 1084 -30.23 -43.04 6.80
N ASN A 1085 -30.20 -44.35 6.48
CA ASN A 1085 -31.33 -45.03 5.85
C ASN A 1085 -31.88 -46.21 6.65
N GLY A 1086 -31.18 -46.66 7.70
CA GLY A 1086 -31.61 -47.67 8.67
C GLY A 1086 -31.86 -49.07 8.10
N ASN A 1087 -31.59 -49.28 6.81
CA ASN A 1087 -32.16 -50.38 6.04
C ASN A 1087 -31.17 -51.48 5.66
N ARG A 1088 -29.86 -51.37 5.95
CA ARG A 1088 -28.89 -52.45 5.70
C ARG A 1088 -27.75 -52.49 6.71
N PRO A 1089 -27.36 -53.68 7.23
CA PRO A 1089 -26.09 -53.84 7.94
C PRO A 1089 -24.93 -53.40 7.02
N GLY A 1090 -24.23 -52.31 7.37
CA GLY A 1090 -23.00 -51.87 6.69
C GLY A 1090 -23.05 -50.55 5.91
N GLY A 1091 -24.19 -49.86 5.83
CA GLY A 1091 -24.37 -48.64 5.03
C GLY A 1091 -23.97 -47.30 5.69
N PHE A 1092 -22.92 -47.27 6.52
CA PHE A 1092 -22.52 -46.05 7.23
C PHE A 1092 -21.78 -45.05 6.32
N THR A 1093 -22.24 -43.80 6.26
CA THR A 1093 -21.55 -42.68 5.60
C THR A 1093 -20.80 -41.83 6.61
N ASN A 1094 -19.73 -41.17 6.18
CA ASN A 1094 -19.00 -40.23 7.03
C ASN A 1094 -19.87 -38.99 7.25
N LEU A 1095 -19.94 -38.54 8.51
CA LEU A 1095 -20.63 -37.31 8.90
C LEU A 1095 -19.60 -36.22 9.18
N ALA A 1096 -18.67 -36.50 10.09
CA ALA A 1096 -17.62 -35.57 10.47
C ALA A 1096 -16.37 -36.31 11.00
N LEU A 1097 -15.20 -35.74 10.78
CA LEU A 1097 -13.96 -36.08 11.48
C LEU A 1097 -13.75 -35.11 12.65
N LEU A 1098 -13.68 -35.61 13.88
CA LEU A 1098 -13.40 -34.83 15.08
C LEU A 1098 -11.90 -34.88 15.36
N SER A 1099 -11.21 -33.75 15.18
CA SER A 1099 -9.75 -33.67 15.29
C SER A 1099 -9.31 -33.76 16.76
N ASN A 1100 -8.29 -34.58 17.04
CA ASN A 1100 -7.73 -34.80 18.39
C ASN A 1100 -8.74 -35.23 19.48
N VAL A 1101 -9.88 -35.79 19.09
CA VAL A 1101 -10.88 -36.33 20.02
C VAL A 1101 -10.71 -37.84 20.13
N ASN A 1102 -10.70 -38.35 21.36
CA ASN A 1102 -10.72 -39.78 21.61
C ASN A 1102 -12.17 -40.30 21.54
N ALA A 1103 -12.41 -41.37 20.77
CA ALA A 1103 -13.74 -41.93 20.59
C ALA A 1103 -14.38 -42.37 21.91
N SER A 1104 -13.58 -42.76 22.92
CA SER A 1104 -14.08 -43.15 24.24
C SER A 1104 -14.49 -41.98 25.13
N SER A 1105 -14.14 -40.73 24.80
CA SER A 1105 -14.57 -39.55 25.57
C SER A 1105 -15.95 -39.03 25.16
N LEU A 1106 -16.51 -39.54 24.05
CA LEU A 1106 -17.81 -39.16 23.53
C LEU A 1106 -18.92 -40.04 24.13
N THR A 1107 -20.03 -39.41 24.53
CA THR A 1107 -21.22 -40.09 25.05
C THR A 1107 -22.45 -39.79 24.19
N ALA A 1108 -23.58 -40.42 24.49
CA ALA A 1108 -24.85 -40.09 23.83
C ALA A 1108 -25.28 -38.62 24.03
N ASP A 1109 -24.82 -37.96 25.09
CA ASP A 1109 -25.18 -36.57 25.39
C ASP A 1109 -24.57 -35.58 24.40
N ASN A 1110 -23.46 -35.95 23.73
CA ASN A 1110 -22.86 -35.15 22.65
C ASN A 1110 -23.71 -35.14 21.38
N PHE A 1111 -24.73 -35.99 21.27
CA PHE A 1111 -25.50 -36.18 20.05
C PHE A 1111 -26.97 -35.87 20.28
N VAL A 1112 -27.41 -34.74 19.71
CA VAL A 1112 -28.79 -34.26 19.86
C VAL A 1112 -29.58 -34.55 18.60
N VAL A 1113 -30.67 -35.28 18.73
CA VAL A 1113 -31.67 -35.41 17.67
C VAL A 1113 -32.72 -34.32 17.88
N SER A 1114 -32.88 -33.41 16.91
CA SER A 1114 -33.86 -32.31 16.99
C SER A 1114 -35.00 -32.48 16.01
#